data_AF-A0A2P4YJI0-F1
#
_entry.id   AF-A0A2P4YJI0-F1
#
_cell.length_a   1.000
_cell.length_b   1.000
_cell.length_c   1.000
_cell.angle_alpha   90.00
_cell.angle_beta   90.00
_cell.angle_gamma   90.00
#
_symmetry.space_group_name_H-M   'P 1'
#
loop_
_entity.id
_entity.type
_entity.pdbx_description
1 polymer ?
#
loop_
_entity_poly.entity_id
_entity_poly.type
_entity_poly.pdbx_seq_one_letter_code
_entity_poly.pdbx_strand_id
1 'polypeptide(L)'
;MEPKSGKLHKLGSGLFGPKWTEKWVHLDGTILKCFPMAVEQQVFSLGSSRRSISFELMDYKFVVADEVHSPKKVNRKFAFQLESIEKTSKPVTFACSSEKELAEWKFALTGTDSELALMKQQLDLGHHTVITQTRLLTWLQSYYCAQDVMARVKAERSNNQITTEPCKSPEETNKSSPRCLSERVSASKRLFCQGITDWNQRYSDIQSTKSSGDVFASGSVVSGLLAEFRQAAELLVSEIVTEMALDDTEKTLLPQSLEDDEFFATDGVQVCNALQHVVLKYQRDGLLVYLCSINSTRGIFLEKRQSTASMATFHTMIGHQIRAARAIHEAIGDSNNGTQSTLQDILIQVPLQCTVDHLGFRAFVIASPHQALKSIRRNLMNEAKKNHVKQLWDQLKVVFDNLGLLTDSLRTHSDEQKASFPDGSTTVPAFFPVSAGFTVETKDGATAFKLQNLVDLIPADVSSDEPDAIALEILMYKMRPEFVRMHGNNLLLHSNTHVPMEEKPCVDQNTSKESFLEIQLLQQSAISARECLHTIVIPEFVADLENATVQVIDSRSLTRALHGEGINVRYLASCYELASLKHIRRALLVEMVARACKIEFRASLRMILPDAIAAILRQAKMQNDENCGVSVGEEHSYQKDPATARALAKLALQEQASQVTIEFFNLVFGISSVDSKVFWEERILPQLHAKFGISRDVLNLDTIASEDLLHLPQLFHALQFQTGVNFSDHMNFNFKGVEPFALECIQCISPITVLLARTTTACEKILESSDTFLAAGEFSSALSTIVFHISILETSPCDERNLSLCHLLTCAANISLTMNLSDQARQFASLAIEDSPSNHAELTRAYTVLMKLKHAMGNISGVQEYFAKALEPIQWHLGHIHPLLCDTYMTMTEILGDLGEPEQAVEILQDCVSL
;
A
#
# COMPACT_ATOMS: atom_id res chain seq x y z
N MET A 1 -24.70 35.31 -1.88
CA MET A 1 -23.98 36.56 -1.56
C MET A 1 -23.41 36.43 -0.16
N GLU A 2 -22.12 36.72 0.01
CA GLU A 2 -21.46 36.68 1.32
C GLU A 2 -21.65 37.99 2.10
N PRO A 3 -21.72 37.97 3.44
CA PRO A 3 -21.84 39.18 4.23
C PRO A 3 -20.52 39.98 4.25
N LYS A 4 -20.48 41.09 3.50
CA LYS A 4 -19.30 41.96 3.38
C LYS A 4 -19.52 43.33 4.03
N SER A 5 -18.51 43.84 4.74
CA SER A 5 -18.52 45.17 5.35
C SER A 5 -17.30 45.99 4.90
N GLY A 6 -17.45 47.31 4.73
CA GLY A 6 -16.34 48.17 4.36
C GLY A 6 -16.68 49.67 4.25
N LYS A 7 -15.68 50.48 3.94
CA LYS A 7 -15.82 51.94 3.74
C LYS A 7 -15.90 52.26 2.25
N LEU A 8 -17.08 52.64 1.77
CA LEU A 8 -17.28 53.06 0.38
C LEU A 8 -17.61 54.55 0.31
N HIS A 9 -17.09 55.21 -0.72
CA HIS A 9 -17.50 56.57 -1.05
C HIS A 9 -18.81 56.51 -1.85
N LYS A 10 -19.90 57.05 -1.32
CA LYS A 10 -21.19 57.14 -2.02
C LYS A 10 -21.36 58.52 -2.65
N LEU A 11 -21.81 58.56 -3.91
CA LEU A 11 -22.10 59.81 -4.61
C LEU A 11 -23.46 60.38 -4.17
N GLY A 12 -23.45 61.58 -3.59
CA GLY A 12 -24.66 62.34 -3.25
C GLY A 12 -24.86 63.52 -4.21
N SER A 13 -26.12 63.95 -4.38
CA SER A 13 -26.46 65.23 -5.02
C SER A 13 -26.78 66.26 -3.93
N GLY A 14 -25.98 67.32 -3.84
CA GLY A 14 -26.20 68.46 -2.94
C GLY A 14 -26.56 69.73 -3.71
N LEU A 15 -26.90 70.79 -2.96
CA LEU A 15 -27.24 72.12 -3.52
C LEU A 15 -26.10 72.74 -4.36
N PHE A 16 -24.86 72.33 -4.12
CA PHE A 16 -23.67 72.78 -4.86
C PHE A 16 -23.15 71.73 -5.86
N GLY A 17 -23.98 70.75 -6.26
CA GLY A 17 -23.64 69.72 -7.24
C GLY A 17 -23.29 68.35 -6.63
N PRO A 18 -22.66 67.45 -7.43
CA PRO A 18 -22.32 66.10 -7.00
C PRO A 18 -21.19 66.10 -5.96
N LYS A 19 -21.43 65.51 -4.79
CA LYS A 19 -20.45 65.40 -3.69
C LYS A 19 -20.32 63.95 -3.23
N TRP A 20 -19.11 63.43 -3.26
CA TRP A 20 -18.79 62.14 -2.62
C TRP A 20 -18.82 62.28 -1.10
N THR A 21 -19.38 61.30 -0.42
CA THR A 21 -19.32 61.19 1.05
C THR A 21 -18.98 59.77 1.45
N GLU A 22 -18.06 59.61 2.41
CA GLU A 22 -17.74 58.29 2.96
C GLU A 22 -18.96 57.72 3.71
N LYS A 23 -19.14 56.40 3.59
CA LYS A 23 -20.17 55.61 4.26
C LYS A 23 -19.55 54.30 4.73
N TRP A 24 -19.96 53.84 5.90
CA TRP A 24 -19.84 52.43 6.21
C TRP A 24 -20.96 51.70 5.46
N VAL A 25 -20.61 50.64 4.75
CA VAL A 25 -21.54 49.84 3.96
C VAL A 25 -21.42 48.39 4.40
N HIS A 26 -22.57 47.75 4.60
CA HIS A 26 -22.70 46.37 5.06
C HIS A 26 -23.71 45.63 4.20
N LEU A 27 -23.30 44.53 3.58
CA LEU A 27 -24.15 43.61 2.85
C LEU A 27 -24.62 42.50 3.81
N ASP A 28 -25.94 42.32 3.87
CA ASP A 28 -26.63 41.39 4.74
C ASP A 28 -27.67 40.63 3.91
N GLY A 29 -27.32 39.41 3.49
CA GLY A 29 -28.09 38.65 2.50
C GLY A 29 -28.22 39.40 1.17
N THR A 30 -29.45 39.81 0.83
CA THR A 30 -29.78 40.61 -0.36
C THR A 30 -29.80 42.12 -0.08
N ILE A 31 -29.58 42.57 1.16
CA ILE A 31 -29.81 43.96 1.57
C ILE A 31 -28.48 44.69 1.85
N LEU A 32 -28.20 45.72 1.05
CA LEU A 32 -27.03 46.58 1.19
C LEU A 32 -27.34 47.82 2.06
N LYS A 33 -26.89 47.81 3.31
CA LYS A 33 -27.17 48.82 4.34
C LYS A 33 -26.05 49.87 4.39
N CYS A 34 -26.38 51.13 4.12
CA CYS A 34 -25.44 52.27 4.12
C CYS A 34 -25.63 53.18 5.34
N PHE A 35 -24.55 53.43 6.08
CA PHE A 35 -24.55 54.24 7.31
C PHE A 35 -23.70 55.52 7.16
N PRO A 36 -24.18 56.68 7.67
CA PRO A 36 -23.41 57.93 7.64
C PRO A 36 -22.31 57.93 8.70
N MET A 37 -21.05 57.95 8.27
CA MET A 37 -19.92 58.16 9.18
C MET A 37 -19.99 59.55 9.84
N ALA A 38 -19.61 59.62 11.12
CA ALA A 38 -19.52 60.87 11.85
C ALA A 38 -18.24 61.61 11.47
N VAL A 39 -18.36 62.91 11.19
CA VAL A 39 -17.21 63.84 11.19
C VAL A 39 -17.11 64.42 12.59
N GLU A 40 -15.90 64.64 13.08
CA GLU A 40 -15.64 65.25 14.38
C GLU A 40 -16.18 66.70 14.42
N GLN A 41 -17.23 66.92 15.21
CA GLN A 41 -17.65 68.24 15.69
C GLN A 41 -18.10 68.10 17.14
N GLN A 42 -17.76 69.10 17.95
CA GLN A 42 -18.11 69.14 19.37
C GLN A 42 -19.58 69.54 19.60
N VAL A 43 -20.04 69.33 20.84
CA VAL A 43 -21.34 69.73 21.41
C VAL A 43 -22.54 68.83 21.05
N PHE A 44 -23.35 68.54 22.07
CA PHE A 44 -24.50 67.64 22.02
C PHE A 44 -25.68 68.20 21.20
N SER A 45 -26.35 67.34 20.44
CA SER A 45 -27.81 67.42 20.27
C SER A 45 -28.43 66.03 20.03
N LEU A 46 -29.25 65.58 20.98
CA LEU A 46 -30.11 64.40 20.83
C LEU A 46 -31.41 64.86 20.13
N GLY A 47 -31.48 64.78 18.80
CA GLY A 47 -32.61 65.42 18.10
C GLY A 47 -32.82 65.19 16.61
N SER A 48 -32.15 64.26 15.92
CA SER A 48 -32.59 63.83 14.58
C SER A 48 -32.11 62.42 14.22
N SER A 49 -32.98 61.64 13.56
CA SER A 49 -32.65 60.27 13.18
C SER A 49 -31.65 60.24 12.02
N ARG A 50 -30.42 59.79 12.28
CA ARG A 50 -29.46 59.37 11.24
C ARG A 50 -29.94 58.06 10.59
N ARG A 51 -31.01 58.13 9.79
CA ARG A 51 -31.55 56.98 9.07
C ARG A 51 -30.45 56.36 8.19
N SER A 52 -30.22 55.07 8.39
CA SER A 52 -29.51 54.26 7.40
C SER A 52 -30.32 54.20 6.10
N ILE A 53 -29.63 53.99 4.99
CA ILE A 53 -30.27 53.79 3.68
C ILE A 53 -29.95 52.37 3.24
N SER A 54 -30.97 51.51 3.22
CA SER A 54 -30.91 50.15 2.67
C SER A 54 -31.26 50.15 1.19
N PHE A 55 -30.64 49.23 0.44
CA PHE A 55 -31.00 48.88 -0.93
C PHE A 55 -31.20 47.36 -0.99
N GLU A 56 -32.31 46.91 -1.55
CA GLU A 56 -32.56 45.49 -1.80
C GLU A 56 -32.04 45.15 -3.20
N LEU A 57 -31.00 44.33 -3.28
CA LEU A 57 -30.21 44.16 -4.50
C LEU A 57 -30.99 43.50 -5.65
N MET A 58 -32.10 42.81 -5.35
CA MET A 58 -32.99 42.25 -6.37
C MET A 58 -33.64 43.34 -7.24
N ASP A 59 -33.75 44.58 -6.76
CA ASP A 59 -34.30 45.71 -7.51
C ASP A 59 -33.25 46.42 -8.40
N TYR A 60 -31.96 46.06 -8.28
CA TYR A 60 -30.84 46.81 -8.88
C TYR A 60 -29.82 45.92 -9.60
N LYS A 61 -29.55 46.24 -10.87
CA LYS A 61 -28.45 45.68 -11.63
C LYS A 61 -27.11 46.33 -11.22
N PHE A 62 -26.10 45.51 -10.94
CA PHE A 62 -24.71 45.97 -10.77
C PHE A 62 -24.06 46.26 -12.12
N VAL A 63 -23.37 47.40 -12.23
CA VAL A 63 -22.62 47.84 -13.44
C VAL A 63 -21.29 48.47 -13.03
N VAL A 64 -20.17 48.09 -13.65
CA VAL A 64 -18.87 48.75 -13.43
C VAL A 64 -18.81 50.05 -14.23
N ALA A 65 -18.34 51.14 -13.61
CA ALA A 65 -18.55 52.50 -14.16
C ALA A 65 -17.80 52.79 -15.49
N ASP A 66 -16.75 52.04 -15.82
CA ASP A 66 -15.99 52.15 -17.08
C ASP A 66 -16.43 51.14 -18.17
N GLU A 67 -17.41 50.26 -17.93
CA GLU A 67 -17.93 49.28 -18.91
C GLU A 67 -18.89 49.93 -19.94
N VAL A 68 -18.36 50.83 -20.77
CA VAL A 68 -18.83 51.29 -22.11
C VAL A 68 -20.20 52.02 -22.22
N HIS A 69 -21.21 51.71 -21.40
CA HIS A 69 -22.60 52.16 -21.62
C HIS A 69 -23.22 53.07 -20.52
N SER A 70 -22.45 53.48 -19.51
CA SER A 70 -22.91 54.45 -18.48
C SER A 70 -23.20 55.84 -19.09
N PRO A 71 -24.41 56.43 -18.92
CA PRO A 71 -24.73 57.76 -19.47
C PRO A 71 -23.99 58.94 -18.83
N LYS A 72 -23.16 58.71 -17.79
CA LYS A 72 -22.42 59.76 -17.07
C LYS A 72 -21.03 59.26 -16.68
N LYS A 73 -19.99 59.92 -17.20
CA LYS A 73 -18.60 59.66 -16.77
C LYS A 73 -18.43 59.96 -15.28
N VAL A 74 -17.91 58.99 -14.54
CA VAL A 74 -17.65 59.09 -13.10
C VAL A 74 -16.15 59.35 -12.91
N ASN A 75 -15.78 60.48 -12.28
CA ASN A 75 -14.38 60.89 -12.13
C ASN A 75 -13.59 60.10 -11.04
N ARG A 76 -13.74 58.78 -10.98
CA ARG A 76 -12.92 57.86 -10.15
C ARG A 76 -12.79 56.51 -10.85
N LYS A 77 -11.55 56.02 -11.00
CA LYS A 77 -11.20 54.77 -11.73
C LYS A 77 -11.75 53.46 -11.12
N PHE A 78 -12.16 53.46 -9.86
CA PHE A 78 -12.63 52.26 -9.16
C PHE A 78 -14.04 52.50 -8.63
N ALA A 79 -15.04 52.44 -9.51
CA ALA A 79 -16.42 52.77 -9.20
C ALA A 79 -17.42 51.79 -9.82
N PHE A 80 -18.54 51.59 -9.13
CA PHE A 80 -19.68 50.80 -9.60
C PHE A 80 -21.00 51.55 -9.39
N GLN A 81 -22.02 51.15 -10.14
CA GLN A 81 -23.37 51.66 -10.05
C GLN A 81 -24.34 50.51 -9.77
N LEU A 82 -25.30 50.77 -8.88
CA LEU A 82 -26.52 49.99 -8.76
C LEU A 82 -27.61 50.71 -9.55
N GLU A 83 -27.99 50.18 -10.71
CA GLU A 83 -29.00 50.74 -11.61
C GLU A 83 -30.34 50.02 -11.39
N SER A 84 -31.40 50.77 -11.04
CA SER A 84 -32.70 50.17 -10.73
C SER A 84 -33.38 49.59 -11.97
N ILE A 85 -33.81 48.33 -11.87
CA ILE A 85 -34.33 47.53 -13.00
C ILE A 85 -35.61 48.16 -13.58
N GLU A 86 -36.47 48.71 -12.74
CA GLU A 86 -37.74 49.33 -13.15
C GLU A 86 -37.59 50.76 -13.73
N LYS A 87 -36.37 51.31 -13.84
CA LYS A 87 -36.07 52.68 -14.33
C LYS A 87 -36.70 53.85 -13.55
N THR A 88 -37.45 53.59 -12.48
CA THR A 88 -38.16 54.62 -11.69
C THR A 88 -37.24 55.44 -10.76
N SER A 89 -36.07 54.91 -10.40
CA SER A 89 -35.14 55.56 -9.46
C SER A 89 -33.77 55.89 -10.09
N LYS A 90 -33.03 56.82 -9.47
CA LYS A 90 -31.71 57.26 -9.95
C LYS A 90 -30.64 56.23 -9.55
N PRO A 91 -29.68 55.89 -10.44
CA PRO A 91 -28.64 54.91 -10.13
C PRO A 91 -27.76 55.36 -8.96
N VAL A 92 -27.34 54.41 -8.14
CA VAL A 92 -26.58 54.67 -6.91
C VAL A 92 -25.12 54.34 -7.16
N THR A 93 -24.29 55.38 -7.32
CA THR A 93 -22.85 55.23 -7.56
C THR A 93 -22.05 55.12 -6.26
N PHE A 94 -21.20 54.09 -6.18
CA PHE A 94 -20.18 53.92 -5.15
C PHE A 94 -18.78 53.94 -5.78
N ALA A 95 -17.77 54.32 -4.99
CA ALA A 95 -16.37 54.21 -5.36
C ALA A 95 -15.55 53.59 -4.23
N CYS A 96 -14.72 52.62 -4.62
CA CYS A 96 -13.78 51.90 -3.78
C CYS A 96 -12.45 52.67 -3.65
N SER A 97 -11.56 52.18 -2.78
CA SER A 97 -10.18 52.65 -2.65
C SER A 97 -9.25 52.06 -3.72
N SER A 98 -9.52 50.85 -4.19
CA SER A 98 -8.66 50.08 -5.09
C SER A 98 -9.46 49.18 -6.05
N GLU A 99 -8.77 48.69 -7.09
CA GLU A 99 -9.29 47.71 -8.04
C GLU A 99 -9.62 46.36 -7.37
N LYS A 100 -8.77 45.91 -6.44
CA LYS A 100 -9.01 44.70 -5.65
C LYS A 100 -10.30 44.82 -4.84
N GLU A 101 -10.49 45.93 -4.13
CA GLU A 101 -11.73 46.18 -3.38
C GLU A 101 -12.96 46.24 -4.31
N LEU A 102 -12.83 46.82 -5.52
CA LEU A 102 -13.90 46.79 -6.54
C LEU A 102 -14.23 45.36 -7.00
N ALA A 103 -13.24 44.51 -7.23
CA ALA A 103 -13.45 43.11 -7.61
C ALA A 103 -14.11 42.30 -6.48
N GLU A 104 -13.68 42.49 -5.22
CA GLU A 104 -14.29 41.85 -4.05
C GLU A 104 -15.75 42.29 -3.83
N TRP A 105 -16.06 43.59 -4.02
CA TRP A 105 -17.45 44.05 -3.96
C TRP A 105 -18.28 43.59 -5.17
N LYS A 106 -17.69 43.47 -6.38
CA LYS A 106 -18.37 42.85 -7.54
C LYS A 106 -18.77 41.41 -7.22
N PHE A 107 -17.83 40.59 -6.75
CA PHE A 107 -18.08 39.19 -6.34
C PHE A 107 -19.20 39.09 -5.29
N ALA A 108 -19.12 39.86 -4.20
CA ALA A 108 -20.12 39.84 -3.14
C ALA A 108 -21.52 40.30 -3.60
N LEU A 109 -21.59 41.28 -4.51
CA LEU A 109 -22.85 41.91 -4.96
C LEU A 109 -23.49 41.26 -6.21
N THR A 110 -22.74 40.58 -7.07
CA THR A 110 -23.33 39.89 -8.24
C THR A 110 -23.66 38.44 -7.95
N GLY A 111 -22.91 37.76 -7.09
CA GLY A 111 -23.27 36.45 -6.54
C GLY A 111 -23.54 35.36 -7.58
N THR A 112 -22.83 35.38 -8.72
CA THR A 112 -22.81 34.37 -9.78
C THR A 112 -21.56 33.48 -9.57
N ASP A 113 -21.63 32.18 -9.29
CA ASP A 113 -22.69 31.18 -9.52
C ASP A 113 -23.05 31.03 -11.01
N SER A 114 -22.09 30.51 -11.79
CA SER A 114 -22.33 29.87 -13.10
C SER A 114 -21.97 28.38 -13.11
N GLU A 115 -20.95 27.95 -12.36
CA GLU A 115 -20.64 26.52 -12.17
C GLU A 115 -21.41 25.95 -10.98
N LEU A 116 -21.23 26.53 -9.79
CA LEU A 116 -21.87 26.06 -8.56
C LEU A 116 -23.42 26.10 -8.62
N ALA A 117 -24.00 27.04 -9.39
CA ALA A 117 -25.44 27.05 -9.66
C ALA A 117 -25.87 25.98 -10.66
N LEU A 118 -25.06 25.67 -11.68
CA LEU A 118 -25.34 24.61 -12.63
C LEU A 118 -25.31 23.24 -11.94
N MET A 119 -24.29 23.01 -11.10
CA MET A 119 -24.19 21.80 -10.26
C MET A 119 -25.40 21.64 -9.33
N LYS A 120 -25.78 22.71 -8.60
CA LYS A 120 -27.00 22.69 -7.77
C LYS A 120 -28.26 22.41 -8.59
N GLN A 121 -28.40 22.99 -9.77
CA GLN A 121 -29.60 22.85 -10.60
C GLN A 121 -29.71 21.48 -11.28
N GLN A 122 -28.60 20.77 -11.50
CA GLN A 122 -28.59 19.38 -11.96
C GLN A 122 -28.81 18.37 -10.82
N LEU A 123 -28.57 18.75 -9.56
CA LEU A 123 -28.76 17.90 -8.37
C LEU A 123 -30.17 17.94 -7.76
N ASP A 124 -31.09 18.77 -8.27
CA ASP A 124 -32.44 18.95 -7.72
C ASP A 124 -33.52 18.14 -8.48
N LEU A 125 -33.13 17.01 -9.08
CA LEU A 125 -34.02 16.10 -9.79
C LEU A 125 -34.67 15.05 -8.85
N GLY A 126 -35.78 15.47 -8.23
CA GLY A 126 -36.97 14.64 -8.04
C GLY A 126 -36.83 13.25 -7.39
N HIS A 127 -37.00 13.22 -6.06
CA HIS A 127 -37.39 12.05 -5.24
C HIS A 127 -36.32 10.99 -4.91
N HIS A 128 -35.91 11.05 -3.63
CA HIS A 128 -35.21 10.07 -2.79
C HIS A 128 -33.66 10.12 -2.70
N THR A 129 -33.22 10.26 -1.44
CA THR A 129 -31.89 9.91 -0.89
C THR A 129 -30.65 10.59 -1.48
N VAL A 130 -30.74 11.91 -1.68
CA VAL A 130 -29.91 12.89 -0.94
C VAL A 130 -28.48 12.44 -0.61
N ILE A 131 -27.49 12.89 -1.40
CA ILE A 131 -26.15 13.16 -0.86
C ILE A 131 -26.34 14.20 0.26
N THR A 132 -26.02 13.83 1.50
CA THR A 132 -26.30 14.72 2.62
C THR A 132 -25.48 16.00 2.52
N GLN A 133 -26.13 17.13 2.84
CA GLN A 133 -25.45 18.42 2.98
C GLN A 133 -24.22 18.31 3.90
N THR A 134 -24.29 17.41 4.90
CA THR A 134 -23.18 17.00 5.77
C THR A 134 -22.00 16.41 4.99
N ARG A 135 -22.19 15.41 4.12
CA ARG A 135 -21.09 14.81 3.31
C ARG A 135 -20.39 15.86 2.43
N LEU A 136 -21.17 16.75 1.79
CA LEU A 136 -20.60 17.83 0.98
C LEU A 136 -19.85 18.87 1.82
N LEU A 137 -20.34 19.20 3.02
CA LEU A 137 -19.63 20.07 3.97
C LEU A 137 -18.35 19.42 4.51
N THR A 138 -18.34 18.11 4.78
CA THR A 138 -17.13 17.38 5.17
C THR A 138 -16.07 17.46 4.07
N TRP A 139 -16.44 17.20 2.81
CA TRP A 139 -15.52 17.30 1.67
C TRP A 139 -14.92 18.72 1.53
N LEU A 140 -15.75 19.76 1.65
CA LEU A 140 -15.28 21.16 1.67
C LEU A 140 -14.40 21.49 2.88
N GLN A 141 -14.68 20.94 4.07
CA GLN A 141 -13.84 21.12 5.25
C GLN A 141 -12.47 20.45 5.07
N SER A 142 -12.41 19.21 4.55
CA SER A 142 -11.15 18.53 4.24
C SER A 142 -10.29 19.34 3.26
N TYR A 143 -10.91 19.87 2.19
CA TYR A 143 -10.23 20.72 1.21
C TYR A 143 -9.60 21.97 1.82
N TYR A 144 -10.31 22.69 2.70
CA TYR A 144 -9.75 23.89 3.34
C TYR A 144 -8.76 23.58 4.48
N CYS A 145 -8.93 22.46 5.20
CA CYS A 145 -7.95 22.02 6.21
C CYS A 145 -6.58 21.72 5.59
N ALA A 146 -6.53 21.05 4.44
CA ALA A 146 -5.27 20.79 3.73
C ALA A 146 -4.51 22.08 3.37
N GLN A 147 -5.22 23.14 2.99
CA GLN A 147 -4.62 24.44 2.67
C GLN A 147 -4.05 25.16 3.90
N ASP A 148 -4.68 25.03 5.08
CA ASP A 148 -4.18 25.66 6.31
C ASP A 148 -2.96 24.93 6.90
N VAL A 149 -2.85 23.61 6.70
CA VAL A 149 -1.64 22.83 7.01
C VAL A 149 -0.48 23.22 6.09
N MET A 150 -0.74 23.33 4.77
CA MET A 150 0.25 23.77 3.78
C MET A 150 0.84 25.16 4.05
N ALA A 151 0.13 26.04 4.78
CA ALA A 151 0.65 27.33 5.20
C ALA A 151 1.69 27.23 6.34
N ARG A 152 1.61 26.20 7.19
CA ARG A 152 2.45 26.04 8.40
C ARG A 152 3.79 25.39 8.07
N VAL A 153 3.78 24.25 7.37
CA VAL A 153 5.00 23.52 6.93
C VAL A 153 5.95 24.42 6.12
N LYS A 154 5.40 25.40 5.41
CA LYS A 154 6.16 26.36 4.60
C LYS A 154 6.88 27.45 5.42
N ALA A 155 6.53 27.61 6.70
CA ALA A 155 7.18 28.55 7.62
C ALA A 155 8.32 27.93 8.42
N GLU A 156 8.33 26.61 8.62
CA GLU A 156 9.32 25.93 9.47
C GLU A 156 10.60 25.56 8.71
N ARG A 157 10.49 25.27 7.40
CA ARG A 157 11.63 24.92 6.52
C ARG A 157 12.71 26.00 6.34
N SER A 158 12.57 27.21 6.92
CA SER A 158 13.57 28.28 6.79
C SER A 158 14.67 28.29 7.86
N ASN A 159 14.53 27.51 8.95
CA ASN A 159 15.45 27.56 10.09
C ASN A 159 16.08 26.20 10.40
N ASN A 160 17.34 26.01 9.99
CA ASN A 160 18.47 25.41 10.77
C ASN A 160 19.52 24.77 9.84
N GLN A 161 20.79 24.84 10.23
CA GLN A 161 21.92 24.35 9.43
C GLN A 161 23.20 24.18 10.28
N ILE A 162 24.14 23.38 9.76
CA ILE A 162 25.59 23.26 10.08
C ILE A 162 26.07 22.42 11.30
N THR A 163 27.03 21.54 11.00
CA THR A 163 28.22 21.06 11.79
C THR A 163 28.20 19.78 12.63
N THR A 164 29.29 19.03 12.46
CA THR A 164 29.75 17.78 13.13
C THR A 164 31.26 17.88 13.38
N GLU A 165 31.83 17.12 14.34
CA GLU A 165 33.15 16.41 14.28
C GLU A 165 33.55 15.73 15.63
N PRO A 166 34.55 14.79 15.70
CA PRO A 166 34.31 13.49 16.38
C PRO A 166 35.47 12.94 17.27
N CYS A 167 35.44 11.63 17.60
CA CYS A 167 36.52 10.62 17.37
C CYS A 167 37.04 9.73 18.55
N LYS A 168 36.67 8.43 18.53
CA LYS A 168 37.49 7.19 18.78
C LYS A 168 37.77 6.59 20.19
N SER A 169 38.23 5.33 20.12
CA SER A 169 38.37 4.21 21.10
C SER A 169 39.84 3.66 21.11
N PRO A 170 40.29 2.37 21.34
CA PRO A 170 39.63 1.04 21.46
C PRO A 170 40.28 -0.01 22.45
N GLU A 171 40.02 -1.32 22.22
CA GLU A 171 40.69 -2.59 22.66
C GLU A 171 40.32 -3.17 24.07
N GLU A 172 39.88 -4.43 24.28
CA GLU A 172 40.14 -5.81 23.77
C GLU A 172 41.38 -6.53 24.39
N THR A 173 41.46 -7.85 24.65
CA THR A 173 40.69 -9.07 24.26
C THR A 173 40.31 -9.91 25.54
N ASN A 174 39.93 -11.21 25.63
CA ASN A 174 39.96 -12.41 24.75
C ASN A 174 38.92 -13.52 25.20
N LYS A 175 39.13 -14.81 24.84
CA LYS A 175 38.12 -15.91 24.83
C LYS A 175 38.51 -17.19 25.59
N SER A 176 37.51 -18.04 25.91
CA SER A 176 37.64 -19.52 25.93
C SER A 176 36.28 -20.20 25.64
N SER A 177 36.29 -21.48 25.25
CA SER A 177 35.11 -22.25 24.76
C SER A 177 35.43 -23.77 24.77
N PRO A 178 34.61 -24.70 24.24
CA PRO A 178 33.18 -24.68 23.89
C PRO A 178 32.41 -25.91 24.45
N ARG A 179 31.10 -26.03 24.16
CA ARG A 179 30.51 -27.30 23.68
C ARG A 179 29.15 -27.10 22.98
N CYS A 180 28.84 -28.02 22.07
CA CYS A 180 27.73 -27.93 21.11
C CYS A 180 26.69 -29.05 21.37
N LEU A 181 25.42 -28.78 21.06
CA LEU A 181 24.39 -29.77 20.80
C LEU A 181 23.62 -29.36 19.54
N SER A 182 23.19 -30.36 18.76
CA SER A 182 22.66 -30.22 17.40
C SER A 182 21.26 -30.81 17.25
N GLU A 183 20.67 -30.64 16.06
CA GLU A 183 19.49 -31.36 15.53
C GLU A 183 18.11 -31.05 16.16
N ARG A 184 17.39 -30.11 15.53
CA ARG A 184 15.92 -30.15 15.37
C ARG A 184 15.52 -29.56 14.01
N VAL A 185 14.47 -30.02 13.33
CA VAL A 185 14.04 -31.42 13.15
C VAL A 185 13.30 -31.53 11.81
N SER A 186 13.45 -32.63 11.08
CA SER A 186 12.81 -32.81 9.76
C SER A 186 11.41 -33.42 9.87
N ALA A 187 10.37 -32.62 9.63
CA ALA A 187 8.97 -33.06 9.52
C ALA A 187 8.25 -32.27 8.40
N SER A 188 7.39 -32.83 7.56
CA SER A 188 6.91 -34.23 7.44
C SER A 188 6.81 -34.68 5.97
N LYS A 189 6.72 -35.99 5.74
CA LYS A 189 6.64 -36.61 4.40
C LYS A 189 5.20 -37.01 4.03
N ARG A 190 4.93 -36.97 2.72
CA ARG A 190 3.78 -37.53 1.98
C ARG A 190 2.43 -36.80 2.13
N LEU A 191 1.95 -36.28 1.00
CA LEU A 191 0.53 -36.29 0.62
C LEU A 191 0.44 -36.69 -0.86
N PHE A 192 0.35 -38.00 -1.13
CA PHE A 192 -0.08 -38.53 -2.43
C PHE A 192 -1.55 -38.89 -2.32
N CYS A 193 -2.44 -37.95 -2.65
CA CYS A 193 -3.86 -38.20 -2.83
C CYS A 193 -4.13 -38.48 -4.31
N GLN A 194 -4.74 -39.63 -4.62
CA GLN A 194 -5.02 -40.05 -6.01
C GLN A 194 -6.32 -39.42 -6.56
N GLY A 195 -6.48 -38.11 -6.40
CA GLY A 195 -7.66 -37.35 -6.83
C GLY A 195 -7.40 -35.85 -6.81
N ILE A 196 -8.15 -35.10 -7.64
CA ILE A 196 -8.02 -33.64 -7.76
C ILE A 196 -8.52 -32.98 -6.46
N THR A 197 -7.66 -32.23 -5.79
CA THR A 197 -7.99 -31.53 -4.53
C THR A 197 -8.83 -30.27 -4.80
N ASP A 198 -10.11 -30.26 -4.43
CA ASP A 198 -10.90 -29.02 -4.39
C ASP A 198 -10.55 -28.23 -3.11
N TRP A 199 -9.51 -27.40 -3.21
CA TRP A 199 -9.05 -26.53 -2.14
C TRP A 199 -10.12 -25.51 -1.68
N ASN A 200 -11.00 -25.07 -2.59
CA ASN A 200 -12.09 -24.14 -2.25
C ASN A 200 -13.18 -24.85 -1.42
N GLN A 201 -13.49 -26.11 -1.75
CA GLN A 201 -14.39 -26.93 -0.94
C GLN A 201 -13.79 -27.19 0.44
N ARG A 202 -12.53 -27.65 0.54
CA ARG A 202 -11.85 -27.85 1.84
C ARG A 202 -11.91 -26.59 2.72
N TYR A 203 -11.71 -25.42 2.14
CA TYR A 203 -11.80 -24.13 2.84
C TYR A 203 -13.23 -23.81 3.31
N SER A 204 -14.22 -24.04 2.44
CA SER A 204 -15.65 -23.84 2.73
C SER A 204 -16.17 -24.79 3.81
N ASP A 205 -15.70 -26.04 3.84
CA ASP A 205 -16.08 -27.07 4.81
C ASP A 205 -15.59 -26.72 6.22
N ILE A 206 -14.36 -26.19 6.33
CA ILE A 206 -13.82 -25.67 7.60
C ILE A 206 -14.56 -24.39 8.03
N GLN A 207 -14.96 -23.53 7.09
CA GLN A 207 -15.77 -22.35 7.41
C GLN A 207 -17.22 -22.66 7.78
N SER A 208 -17.78 -23.81 7.37
CA SER A 208 -19.16 -24.21 7.70
C SER A 208 -19.28 -25.00 8.99
N THR A 209 -18.22 -25.69 9.43
CA THR A 209 -18.16 -26.47 10.68
C THR A 209 -18.00 -25.64 11.96
N LYS A 210 -18.45 -24.37 11.93
CA LYS A 210 -18.48 -23.40 13.05
C LYS A 210 -19.53 -23.77 14.13
N SER A 211 -19.38 -24.93 14.78
CA SER A 211 -20.22 -25.36 15.91
C SER A 211 -19.54 -25.23 17.28
N SER A 212 -18.23 -24.96 17.32
CA SER A 212 -17.55 -24.44 18.51
C SER A 212 -17.41 -22.91 18.42
N GLY A 213 -17.69 -22.20 19.52
CA GLY A 213 -17.47 -20.75 19.64
C GLY A 213 -16.01 -20.36 19.84
N ASP A 214 -15.07 -21.20 19.41
CA ASP A 214 -13.64 -21.01 19.65
C ASP A 214 -12.93 -20.43 18.42
N VAL A 215 -12.51 -19.17 18.54
CA VAL A 215 -11.75 -18.46 17.52
C VAL A 215 -10.30 -18.97 17.42
N PHE A 216 -9.75 -19.56 18.50
CA PHE A 216 -8.41 -20.16 18.49
C PHE A 216 -8.38 -21.38 17.58
N ALA A 217 -9.19 -22.41 17.88
CA ALA A 217 -9.19 -23.65 17.09
C ALA A 217 -9.58 -23.42 15.63
N SER A 218 -10.62 -22.60 15.39
CA SER A 218 -11.04 -22.28 14.02
C SER A 218 -10.01 -21.45 13.24
N GLY A 219 -9.34 -20.49 13.89
CA GLY A 219 -8.23 -19.73 13.29
C GLY A 219 -7.04 -20.62 12.95
N SER A 220 -6.62 -21.47 13.89
CA SER A 220 -5.48 -22.39 13.74
C SER A 220 -5.70 -23.42 12.62
N VAL A 221 -6.87 -24.05 12.54
CA VAL A 221 -7.20 -25.03 11.49
C VAL A 221 -7.23 -24.38 10.10
N VAL A 222 -7.73 -23.13 9.98
CA VAL A 222 -7.71 -22.38 8.71
C VAL A 222 -6.28 -21.97 8.32
N SER A 223 -5.45 -21.53 9.28
CA SER A 223 -4.02 -21.25 9.03
C SER A 223 -3.28 -22.49 8.51
N GLY A 224 -3.56 -23.67 9.07
CA GLY A 224 -2.98 -24.94 8.62
C GLY A 224 -3.35 -25.30 7.17
N LEU A 225 -4.62 -25.17 6.79
CA LEU A 225 -5.03 -25.40 5.38
C LEU A 225 -4.37 -24.41 4.42
N LEU A 226 -4.22 -23.16 4.83
CA LEU A 226 -3.57 -22.12 4.03
C LEU A 226 -2.05 -22.36 3.89
N ALA A 227 -1.41 -22.93 4.92
CA ALA A 227 -0.02 -23.40 4.86
C ALA A 227 0.14 -24.62 3.91
N GLU A 228 -0.79 -25.59 3.93
CA GLU A 228 -0.81 -26.69 2.94
C GLU A 228 -0.96 -26.17 1.50
N PHE A 229 -1.91 -25.26 1.27
CA PHE A 229 -2.15 -24.65 -0.05
C PHE A 229 -0.92 -23.88 -0.53
N ARG A 230 -0.28 -23.10 0.36
CA ARG A 230 1.00 -22.43 0.09
C ARG A 230 2.07 -23.43 -0.34
N GLN A 231 2.29 -24.49 0.45
CA GLN A 231 3.33 -25.48 0.17
C GLN A 231 3.10 -26.19 -1.17
N ALA A 232 1.85 -26.53 -1.50
CA ALA A 232 1.50 -27.13 -2.79
C ALA A 232 1.79 -26.18 -3.96
N ALA A 233 1.46 -24.89 -3.83
CA ALA A 233 1.76 -23.87 -4.83
C ALA A 233 3.28 -23.63 -5.00
N GLU A 234 4.03 -23.53 -3.90
CA GLU A 234 5.48 -23.33 -3.90
C GLU A 234 6.23 -24.51 -4.53
N LEU A 235 5.84 -25.75 -4.21
CA LEU A 235 6.41 -26.95 -4.81
C LEU A 235 6.12 -27.02 -6.31
N LEU A 236 4.88 -26.76 -6.74
CA LEU A 236 4.48 -26.79 -8.14
C LEU A 236 5.23 -25.72 -8.97
N VAL A 237 5.36 -24.50 -8.45
CA VAL A 237 6.10 -23.42 -9.13
C VAL A 237 7.61 -23.71 -9.18
N SER A 238 8.18 -24.29 -8.12
CA SER A 238 9.60 -24.68 -8.11
C SER A 238 9.91 -25.81 -9.11
N GLU A 239 8.99 -26.77 -9.27
CA GLU A 239 9.08 -27.83 -10.28
C GLU A 239 9.02 -27.26 -11.71
N ILE A 240 8.05 -26.39 -12.00
CA ILE A 240 7.93 -25.74 -13.33
C ILE A 240 9.19 -24.91 -13.65
N VAL A 241 9.73 -24.14 -12.70
CA VAL A 241 10.97 -23.37 -12.88
C VAL A 241 12.19 -24.28 -13.08
N THR A 242 12.25 -25.44 -12.42
CA THR A 242 13.31 -26.44 -12.61
C THR A 242 13.28 -27.07 -14.00
N GLU A 243 12.08 -27.35 -14.51
CA GLU A 243 11.90 -28.07 -15.77
C GLU A 243 11.85 -27.15 -17.01
N MET A 244 11.76 -25.83 -16.81
CA MET A 244 11.73 -24.82 -17.87
C MET A 244 12.86 -24.93 -18.91
N ALA A 245 14.06 -25.33 -18.50
CA ALA A 245 15.24 -25.48 -19.36
C ALA A 245 15.36 -26.86 -20.05
N LEU A 246 14.39 -27.76 -19.83
CA LEU A 246 14.36 -29.10 -20.44
C LEU A 246 13.68 -29.10 -21.82
N ASP A 247 13.97 -30.15 -22.59
CA ASP A 247 13.20 -30.49 -23.79
C ASP A 247 11.77 -30.93 -23.39
N ASP A 248 10.74 -30.67 -24.22
CA ASP A 248 9.33 -30.96 -23.84
C ASP A 248 9.06 -32.44 -23.54
N THR A 249 9.85 -33.36 -24.10
CA THR A 249 9.80 -34.81 -23.80
C THR A 249 10.36 -35.19 -22.42
N GLU A 250 11.07 -34.29 -21.75
CA GLU A 250 11.72 -34.51 -20.45
C GLU A 250 10.93 -33.90 -19.28
N LYS A 251 9.87 -33.13 -19.55
CA LYS A 251 9.02 -32.42 -18.57
C LYS A 251 7.90 -33.30 -18.00
N THR A 252 7.52 -33.04 -16.75
CA THR A 252 6.30 -33.58 -16.11
C THR A 252 5.04 -32.80 -16.49
N LEU A 253 5.19 -31.49 -16.72
CA LEU A 253 4.11 -30.55 -16.95
C LEU A 253 4.38 -29.71 -18.19
N LEU A 254 3.59 -29.97 -19.25
CA LEU A 254 3.60 -29.15 -20.46
C LEU A 254 2.77 -27.88 -20.25
N PRO A 255 3.20 -26.73 -20.82
CA PRO A 255 2.40 -25.52 -20.81
C PRO A 255 1.14 -25.70 -21.68
N GLN A 256 0.02 -25.18 -21.19
CA GLN A 256 -1.24 -25.06 -21.90
C GLN A 256 -1.32 -23.70 -22.62
N SER A 257 -2.05 -23.63 -23.72
CA SER A 257 -2.45 -22.35 -24.33
C SER A 257 -3.45 -21.61 -23.43
N LEU A 258 -3.39 -20.29 -23.47
CA LEU A 258 -4.41 -19.40 -22.92
C LEU A 258 -5.57 -19.30 -23.92
N GLU A 259 -6.82 -19.46 -23.48
CA GLU A 259 -7.99 -19.10 -24.28
C GLU A 259 -8.31 -17.60 -24.12
N ASP A 260 -8.91 -16.96 -25.15
CA ASP A 260 -9.17 -15.52 -25.16
C ASP A 260 -10.14 -15.05 -24.05
N ASP A 261 -11.05 -15.94 -23.60
CA ASP A 261 -12.04 -15.71 -22.54
C ASP A 261 -11.57 -16.14 -21.12
N GLU A 262 -10.27 -16.39 -20.90
CA GLU A 262 -9.74 -16.75 -19.58
C GLU A 262 -9.71 -15.59 -18.57
N PHE A 263 -9.30 -15.87 -17.33
CA PHE A 263 -9.28 -14.93 -16.19
C PHE A 263 -8.75 -13.50 -16.48
N PHE A 264 -7.79 -13.35 -17.40
CA PHE A 264 -7.23 -12.03 -17.77
C PHE A 264 -8.03 -11.27 -18.83
N ALA A 265 -9.14 -11.83 -19.33
CA ALA A 265 -10.05 -11.16 -20.24
C ALA A 265 -10.65 -9.91 -19.56
N THR A 266 -10.27 -8.76 -20.09
CA THR A 266 -10.82 -7.44 -19.74
C THR A 266 -11.35 -6.82 -21.03
N ASP A 267 -12.25 -5.82 -20.92
CA ASP A 267 -12.72 -5.09 -22.12
C ASP A 267 -11.56 -4.42 -22.90
N GLY A 268 -10.42 -4.18 -22.24
CA GLY A 268 -9.16 -3.80 -22.85
C GLY A 268 -8.46 -4.98 -23.55
N VAL A 269 -9.03 -5.46 -24.66
CA VAL A 269 -8.50 -6.56 -25.51
C VAL A 269 -6.99 -6.44 -25.81
N GLN A 270 -6.48 -5.21 -25.91
CA GLN A 270 -5.07 -4.90 -26.13
C GLN A 270 -4.15 -5.46 -25.02
N VAL A 271 -4.58 -5.44 -23.75
CA VAL A 271 -3.78 -5.92 -22.60
C VAL A 271 -3.72 -7.45 -22.59
N CYS A 272 -4.84 -8.11 -22.88
CA CYS A 272 -4.92 -9.57 -22.95
C CYS A 272 -3.93 -10.12 -23.99
N ASN A 273 -3.93 -9.54 -25.19
CA ASN A 273 -3.03 -9.91 -26.28
C ASN A 273 -1.55 -9.68 -25.92
N ALA A 274 -1.22 -8.59 -25.23
CA ALA A 274 0.14 -8.32 -24.75
C ALA A 274 0.63 -9.35 -23.71
N LEU A 275 -0.28 -9.95 -22.93
CA LEU A 275 0.02 -10.97 -21.93
C LEU A 275 0.13 -12.39 -22.51
N GLN A 276 -0.62 -12.72 -23.56
CA GLN A 276 -0.57 -14.04 -24.23
C GLN A 276 0.84 -14.45 -24.67
N HIS A 277 1.72 -13.49 -24.95
CA HIS A 277 3.11 -13.74 -25.37
C HIS A 277 4.12 -13.90 -24.22
N VAL A 278 3.75 -13.66 -22.96
CA VAL A 278 4.66 -13.72 -21.79
C VAL A 278 4.14 -14.55 -20.61
N VAL A 279 2.92 -15.08 -20.68
CA VAL A 279 2.32 -15.92 -19.63
C VAL A 279 2.16 -17.37 -20.13
N LEU A 280 2.64 -18.33 -19.33
CA LEU A 280 2.45 -19.76 -19.55
C LEU A 280 1.49 -20.34 -18.51
N LYS A 281 0.51 -21.14 -18.96
CA LYS A 281 -0.52 -21.75 -18.12
C LYS A 281 -0.16 -23.21 -17.80
N TYR A 282 -0.31 -23.62 -16.55
CA TYR A 282 -0.11 -25.01 -16.09
C TYR A 282 -1.22 -25.42 -15.11
N GLN A 283 -1.50 -26.70 -14.98
CA GLN A 283 -2.50 -27.22 -14.04
C GLN A 283 -2.04 -28.53 -13.41
N ARG A 284 -2.16 -28.66 -12.07
CA ARG A 284 -1.97 -29.92 -11.33
C ARG A 284 -2.69 -29.86 -9.99
N ASP A 285 -3.22 -31.00 -9.51
CA ASP A 285 -3.73 -31.19 -8.14
C ASP A 285 -4.74 -30.12 -7.63
N GLY A 286 -5.59 -29.61 -8.53
CA GLY A 286 -6.58 -28.56 -8.23
C GLY A 286 -6.00 -27.14 -8.16
N LEU A 287 -4.75 -26.95 -8.58
CA LEU A 287 -4.09 -25.67 -8.76
C LEU A 287 -3.97 -25.34 -10.25
N LEU A 288 -4.29 -24.10 -10.61
CA LEU A 288 -4.06 -23.49 -11.91
C LEU A 288 -2.99 -22.41 -11.76
N VAL A 289 -1.91 -22.49 -12.53
CA VAL A 289 -0.71 -21.65 -12.40
C VAL A 289 -0.47 -20.87 -13.68
N TYR A 290 -0.41 -19.56 -13.55
CA TYR A 290 -0.03 -18.62 -14.62
C TYR A 290 1.37 -18.07 -14.31
N LEU A 291 2.38 -18.54 -15.04
CA LEU A 291 3.79 -18.20 -14.84
C LEU A 291 4.25 -17.15 -15.85
N CYS A 292 4.87 -16.07 -15.38
CA CYS A 292 5.54 -15.09 -16.24
C CYS A 292 6.87 -15.66 -16.78
N SER A 293 7.02 -15.80 -18.09
CA SER A 293 8.20 -16.39 -18.75
C SER A 293 8.70 -15.59 -19.94
N ILE A 294 10.01 -15.69 -20.23
CA ILE A 294 10.69 -14.98 -21.32
C ILE A 294 10.86 -15.92 -22.53
N ASN A 295 9.76 -16.46 -23.06
CA ASN A 295 9.76 -17.38 -24.21
C ASN A 295 10.00 -16.65 -25.56
N SER A 296 11.14 -15.95 -25.66
CA SER A 296 11.61 -15.25 -26.87
C SER A 296 13.09 -15.52 -27.12
N THR A 297 13.42 -16.77 -27.47
CA THR A 297 14.77 -17.17 -27.92
C THR A 297 15.12 -16.71 -29.34
N ARG A 298 14.24 -15.96 -30.03
CA ARG A 298 14.43 -15.50 -31.42
C ARG A 298 14.07 -14.04 -31.71
N GLY A 299 13.59 -13.27 -30.74
CA GLY A 299 13.06 -11.92 -30.96
C GLY A 299 14.11 -10.82 -31.16
N ILE A 300 13.78 -9.85 -32.02
CA ILE A 300 14.56 -8.62 -32.28
C ILE A 300 14.54 -7.73 -31.02
N PHE A 301 15.50 -6.81 -30.90
CA PHE A 301 15.63 -5.89 -29.74
C PHE A 301 14.33 -5.16 -29.36
N LEU A 302 13.46 -4.86 -30.34
CA LEU A 302 12.16 -4.22 -30.12
C LEU A 302 11.18 -5.13 -29.35
N GLU A 303 11.12 -6.41 -29.71
CA GLU A 303 10.27 -7.43 -29.04
C GLU A 303 10.71 -7.63 -27.59
N LYS A 304 12.02 -7.59 -27.31
CA LYS A 304 12.54 -7.66 -25.93
C LYS A 304 12.03 -6.50 -25.06
N ARG A 305 11.92 -5.28 -25.60
CA ARG A 305 11.39 -4.11 -24.87
C ARG A 305 9.87 -4.15 -24.68
N GLN A 306 9.12 -4.73 -25.61
CA GLN A 306 7.69 -4.97 -25.45
C GLN A 306 7.42 -6.09 -24.43
N SER A 307 8.24 -7.14 -24.44
CA SER A 307 8.18 -8.24 -23.47
C SER A 307 8.45 -7.75 -22.05
N THR A 308 9.46 -6.91 -21.79
CA THR A 308 9.71 -6.37 -20.44
C THR A 308 8.59 -5.44 -19.94
N ALA A 309 7.96 -4.66 -20.83
CA ALA A 309 6.76 -3.90 -20.47
C ALA A 309 5.59 -4.83 -20.08
N SER A 310 5.31 -5.86 -20.88
CA SER A 310 4.25 -6.84 -20.61
C SER A 310 4.48 -7.61 -19.30
N MET A 311 5.73 -7.99 -19.00
CA MET A 311 6.11 -8.57 -17.71
C MET A 311 5.87 -7.61 -16.54
N ALA A 312 6.21 -6.33 -16.68
CA ALA A 312 5.99 -5.32 -15.64
C ALA A 312 4.49 -5.09 -15.38
N THR A 313 3.68 -5.04 -16.43
CA THR A 313 2.22 -5.03 -16.35
C THR A 313 1.69 -6.26 -15.62
N PHE A 314 2.07 -7.48 -16.04
CA PHE A 314 1.66 -8.73 -15.39
C PHE A 314 2.02 -8.74 -13.89
N HIS A 315 3.27 -8.44 -13.54
CA HIS A 315 3.76 -8.41 -12.17
C HIS A 315 3.00 -7.44 -11.26
N THR A 316 2.47 -6.35 -11.85
CA THR A 316 1.74 -5.29 -11.15
C THR A 316 0.26 -5.65 -11.03
N MET A 317 -0.36 -6.05 -12.14
CA MET A 317 -1.74 -6.53 -12.25
C MET A 317 -2.07 -7.63 -11.25
N ILE A 318 -1.24 -8.68 -11.15
CA ILE A 318 -1.49 -9.77 -10.18
C ILE A 318 -1.32 -9.30 -8.72
N GLY A 319 -0.48 -8.29 -8.47
CA GLY A 319 -0.29 -7.67 -7.16
C GLY A 319 -1.42 -6.72 -6.75
N HIS A 320 -2.16 -6.16 -7.72
CA HIS A 320 -3.45 -5.49 -7.48
C HIS A 320 -4.55 -6.53 -7.23
N GLN A 321 -4.66 -7.57 -8.07
CA GLN A 321 -5.63 -8.66 -7.93
C GLN A 321 -5.60 -9.34 -6.55
N ILE A 322 -4.43 -9.74 -6.03
CA ILE A 322 -4.35 -10.35 -4.69
C ILE A 322 -4.86 -9.39 -3.60
N ARG A 323 -4.50 -8.10 -3.66
CA ARG A 323 -4.88 -7.12 -2.62
C ARG A 323 -6.37 -6.76 -2.67
N ALA A 324 -6.92 -6.51 -3.85
CA ALA A 324 -8.34 -6.24 -4.05
C ALA A 324 -9.21 -7.44 -3.62
N ALA A 325 -8.81 -8.65 -4.02
CA ALA A 325 -9.50 -9.88 -3.67
C ALA A 325 -9.41 -10.20 -2.17
N ARG A 326 -8.28 -9.93 -1.51
CA ARG A 326 -8.15 -10.03 -0.04
C ARG A 326 -9.13 -9.09 0.64
N ALA A 327 -9.17 -7.82 0.23
CA ALA A 327 -10.09 -6.84 0.82
C ALA A 327 -11.57 -7.27 0.67
N ILE A 328 -11.97 -7.78 -0.50
CA ILE A 328 -13.31 -8.36 -0.70
C ILE A 328 -13.55 -9.57 0.20
N HIS A 329 -12.58 -10.48 0.33
CA HIS A 329 -12.67 -11.65 1.20
C HIS A 329 -12.83 -11.26 2.68
N GLU A 330 -12.08 -10.25 3.15
CA GLU A 330 -12.21 -9.68 4.49
C GLU A 330 -13.58 -9.02 4.70
N ALA A 331 -14.07 -8.24 3.73
CA ALA A 331 -15.36 -7.56 3.79
C ALA A 331 -16.56 -8.52 3.78
N ILE A 332 -16.48 -9.65 3.04
CA ILE A 332 -17.44 -10.76 3.09
C ILE A 332 -17.40 -11.45 4.47
N GLY A 333 -16.20 -11.66 5.01
CA GLY A 333 -16.02 -12.20 6.36
C GLY A 333 -16.64 -11.31 7.44
N ASP A 334 -16.61 -10.00 7.25
CA ASP A 334 -17.21 -9.02 8.16
C ASP A 334 -18.74 -8.95 8.04
N SER A 335 -19.31 -8.93 6.82
CA SER A 335 -20.77 -8.90 6.63
C SER A 335 -21.46 -10.12 7.25
N ASN A 336 -20.83 -11.29 7.17
CA ASN A 336 -21.37 -12.56 7.67
C ASN A 336 -21.42 -12.67 9.21
N ASN A 337 -20.78 -11.75 9.94
CA ASN A 337 -20.86 -11.68 11.40
C ASN A 337 -21.99 -10.75 11.90
N GLY A 338 -22.66 -10.03 11.00
CA GLY A 338 -23.81 -9.17 11.33
C GLY A 338 -25.10 -9.94 11.54
N THR A 339 -25.96 -9.49 12.47
CA THR A 339 -27.21 -10.17 12.85
C THR A 339 -28.38 -10.03 11.84
N GLN A 340 -28.09 -9.73 10.56
CA GLN A 340 -29.10 -9.62 9.50
C GLN A 340 -29.43 -10.99 8.88
N SER A 341 -30.25 -11.77 9.58
CA SER A 341 -30.65 -13.15 9.25
C SER A 341 -31.57 -13.31 8.02
N THR A 342 -31.63 -12.32 7.12
CA THR A 342 -32.59 -12.25 6.00
C THR A 342 -31.98 -12.39 4.60
N LEU A 343 -30.65 -12.52 4.48
CA LEU A 343 -29.92 -12.61 3.21
C LEU A 343 -29.15 -13.95 3.04
N GLN A 344 -29.64 -15.03 3.65
CA GLN A 344 -28.85 -16.28 3.84
C GLN A 344 -28.77 -17.22 2.62
N ASP A 345 -29.58 -17.04 1.58
CA ASP A 345 -29.70 -18.02 0.47
C ASP A 345 -28.54 -18.00 -0.55
N ILE A 346 -27.69 -16.96 -0.53
CA ILE A 346 -26.63 -16.73 -1.52
C ILE A 346 -25.27 -16.62 -0.83
N LEU A 347 -24.29 -17.36 -1.33
CA LEU A 347 -22.93 -17.39 -0.79
C LEU A 347 -21.93 -16.75 -1.77
N ILE A 348 -21.55 -15.50 -1.53
CA ILE A 348 -20.44 -14.86 -2.25
C ILE A 348 -19.12 -15.44 -1.74
N GLN A 349 -18.23 -15.82 -2.66
CA GLN A 349 -16.90 -16.33 -2.37
C GLN A 349 -15.84 -15.68 -3.25
N VAL A 350 -14.59 -15.76 -2.81
CA VAL A 350 -13.40 -15.49 -3.62
C VAL A 350 -12.58 -16.79 -3.67
N PRO A 351 -12.20 -17.32 -4.84
CA PRO A 351 -11.37 -18.52 -4.93
C PRO A 351 -10.04 -18.34 -4.19
N LEU A 352 -9.55 -19.39 -3.52
CA LEU A 352 -8.20 -19.38 -2.93
C LEU A 352 -7.17 -19.12 -4.03
N GLN A 353 -6.29 -18.15 -3.80
CA GLN A 353 -5.29 -17.74 -4.77
C GLN A 353 -4.04 -17.21 -4.06
N CYS A 354 -2.91 -17.18 -4.74
CA CYS A 354 -1.67 -16.60 -4.25
C CYS A 354 -0.75 -16.14 -5.39
N THR A 355 0.26 -15.33 -5.08
CA THR A 355 1.41 -15.11 -5.97
C THR A 355 2.66 -15.72 -5.36
N VAL A 356 3.39 -16.51 -6.14
CA VAL A 356 4.67 -17.13 -5.75
C VAL A 356 5.79 -16.49 -6.55
N ASP A 357 6.77 -15.92 -5.86
CA ASP A 357 8.04 -15.46 -6.43
C ASP A 357 9.14 -16.49 -6.13
N HIS A 358 9.75 -17.09 -7.16
CA HIS A 358 10.83 -18.08 -7.01
C HIS A 358 11.90 -17.92 -8.09
N LEU A 359 13.16 -17.82 -7.67
CA LEU A 359 14.35 -17.70 -8.55
C LEU A 359 14.21 -16.67 -9.68
N GLY A 360 13.61 -15.52 -9.37
CA GLY A 360 13.36 -14.43 -10.32
C GLY A 360 12.04 -14.52 -11.09
N PHE A 361 11.44 -15.70 -11.19
CA PHE A 361 10.15 -15.92 -11.83
C PHE A 361 9.00 -15.60 -10.88
N ARG A 362 7.86 -15.19 -11.44
CA ARG A 362 6.66 -14.79 -10.71
C ARG A 362 5.46 -15.53 -11.28
N ALA A 363 4.79 -16.30 -10.43
CA ALA A 363 3.59 -17.03 -10.74
C ALA A 363 2.38 -16.45 -10.01
N PHE A 364 1.21 -16.55 -10.64
CA PHE A 364 -0.09 -16.38 -10.02
C PHE A 364 -0.78 -17.74 -9.99
N VAL A 365 -1.28 -18.16 -8.84
CA VAL A 365 -1.87 -19.49 -8.63
C VAL A 365 -3.29 -19.33 -8.10
N ILE A 366 -4.23 -20.07 -8.68
CA ILE A 366 -5.64 -20.11 -8.26
C ILE A 366 -6.04 -21.58 -7.99
N ALA A 367 -6.78 -21.81 -6.91
CA ALA A 367 -7.49 -23.05 -6.66
C ALA A 367 -8.63 -23.23 -7.66
N SER A 368 -8.52 -24.22 -8.55
CA SER A 368 -9.57 -24.58 -9.51
C SER A 368 -9.55 -26.09 -9.78
N PRO A 369 -10.66 -26.82 -9.54
CA PRO A 369 -10.82 -28.18 -10.05
C PRO A 369 -11.06 -28.22 -11.57
N HIS A 370 -11.27 -27.07 -12.22
CA HIS A 370 -11.55 -26.93 -13.65
C HIS A 370 -10.32 -26.45 -14.44
N GLN A 371 -10.17 -26.95 -15.67
CA GLN A 371 -9.02 -26.71 -16.57
C GLN A 371 -8.99 -25.30 -17.20
N ALA A 372 -10.12 -24.58 -17.18
CA ALA A 372 -10.19 -23.18 -17.59
C ALA A 372 -11.15 -22.43 -16.66
N LEU A 373 -10.79 -21.20 -16.29
CA LEU A 373 -11.67 -20.24 -15.63
C LEU A 373 -12.31 -19.36 -16.70
N LYS A 374 -13.50 -19.74 -17.16
CA LYS A 374 -14.29 -18.94 -18.11
C LYS A 374 -15.06 -17.88 -17.33
N SER A 375 -14.63 -16.63 -17.42
CA SER A 375 -15.20 -15.51 -16.67
C SER A 375 -16.50 -15.03 -17.32
N ILE A 376 -17.65 -15.30 -16.70
CA ILE A 376 -18.94 -14.90 -17.27
C ILE A 376 -19.21 -13.44 -16.91
N ARG A 377 -19.07 -12.53 -17.89
CA ARG A 377 -19.31 -11.09 -17.68
C ARG A 377 -20.75 -10.63 -17.96
N ARG A 378 -21.47 -11.29 -18.88
CA ARG A 378 -22.75 -10.78 -19.44
C ARG A 378 -23.98 -11.70 -19.28
N ASN A 379 -23.81 -12.96 -18.84
CA ASN A 379 -24.88 -13.99 -18.90
C ASN A 379 -25.43 -14.47 -17.53
N LEU A 380 -25.30 -13.69 -16.45
CA LEU A 380 -25.77 -14.03 -15.10
C LEU A 380 -27.22 -14.59 -15.05
N MET A 381 -28.12 -14.01 -15.85
CA MET A 381 -29.54 -14.40 -15.93
C MET A 381 -29.83 -15.73 -16.65
N ASN A 382 -28.86 -16.29 -17.38
CA ASN A 382 -29.04 -17.58 -18.06
C ASN A 382 -28.84 -18.77 -17.09
N GLU A 383 -28.11 -18.55 -15.99
CA GLU A 383 -27.80 -19.56 -14.98
C GLU A 383 -28.56 -19.30 -13.66
N ALA A 384 -28.74 -18.04 -13.26
CA ALA A 384 -29.43 -17.65 -12.02
C ALA A 384 -30.85 -17.10 -12.25
N LYS A 385 -31.79 -17.49 -11.40
CA LYS A 385 -33.17 -16.95 -11.38
C LYS A 385 -33.14 -15.45 -11.06
N LYS A 386 -33.99 -14.65 -11.72
CA LYS A 386 -34.03 -13.17 -11.60
C LYS A 386 -33.99 -12.63 -10.16
N ASN A 387 -34.65 -13.29 -9.21
CA ASN A 387 -34.68 -12.87 -7.80
C ASN A 387 -33.30 -12.98 -7.13
N HIS A 388 -32.52 -14.02 -7.46
CA HIS A 388 -31.20 -14.25 -6.88
C HIS A 388 -30.21 -13.18 -7.38
N VAL A 389 -30.36 -12.72 -8.62
CA VAL A 389 -29.54 -11.63 -9.18
C VAL A 389 -29.70 -10.34 -8.38
N LYS A 390 -30.92 -9.98 -7.95
CA LYS A 390 -31.11 -8.83 -7.08
C LYS A 390 -30.45 -9.04 -5.71
N GLN A 391 -30.70 -10.19 -5.06
CA GLN A 391 -30.11 -10.51 -3.75
C GLN A 391 -28.57 -10.49 -3.78
N LEU A 392 -27.95 -10.94 -4.89
CA LEU A 392 -26.51 -10.87 -5.12
C LEU A 392 -26.00 -9.41 -5.20
N TRP A 393 -26.70 -8.53 -5.91
CA TRP A 393 -26.34 -7.10 -5.96
C TRP A 393 -26.55 -6.40 -4.61
N ASP A 394 -27.62 -6.74 -3.88
CA ASP A 394 -27.89 -6.22 -2.53
C ASP A 394 -26.78 -6.66 -1.54
N GLN A 395 -26.30 -7.92 -1.62
CA GLN A 395 -25.15 -8.39 -0.84
C GLN A 395 -23.83 -7.73 -1.27
N LEU A 396 -23.56 -7.63 -2.58
CA LEU A 396 -22.35 -6.99 -3.10
C LEU A 396 -22.29 -5.50 -2.71
N LYS A 397 -23.44 -4.81 -2.64
CA LYS A 397 -23.50 -3.44 -2.12
C LYS A 397 -22.92 -3.36 -0.70
N VAL A 398 -23.39 -4.20 0.23
CA VAL A 398 -22.88 -4.24 1.61
C VAL A 398 -21.38 -4.54 1.67
N VAL A 399 -20.88 -5.44 0.82
CA VAL A 399 -19.43 -5.76 0.75
C VAL A 399 -18.61 -4.56 0.27
N PHE A 400 -19.10 -3.78 -0.69
CA PHE A 400 -18.39 -2.59 -1.21
C PHE A 400 -18.51 -1.38 -0.26
N ASP A 401 -19.66 -1.18 0.37
CA ASP A 401 -19.85 -0.17 1.43
C ASP A 401 -18.87 -0.41 2.60
N ASN A 402 -18.68 -1.68 3.00
CA ASN A 402 -17.70 -2.09 4.02
C ASN A 402 -16.23 -1.81 3.64
N LEU A 403 -15.94 -1.62 2.34
CA LEU A 403 -14.63 -1.22 1.83
C LEU A 403 -14.45 0.30 1.74
N GLY A 404 -15.46 1.10 2.10
CA GLY A 404 -15.42 2.55 1.93
C GLY A 404 -15.59 3.01 0.48
N LEU A 405 -16.06 2.14 -0.41
CA LEU A 405 -16.42 2.48 -1.78
C LEU A 405 -17.86 2.99 -1.85
N LEU A 406 -18.08 4.06 -2.62
CA LEU A 406 -19.39 4.55 -2.97
C LEU A 406 -20.10 3.52 -3.87
N THR A 407 -21.25 3.03 -3.41
CA THR A 407 -22.10 2.09 -4.17
C THR A 407 -23.37 2.76 -4.73
N ASP A 408 -23.78 3.88 -4.14
CA ASP A 408 -24.82 4.76 -4.66
C ASP A 408 -24.27 5.54 -5.88
N SER A 409 -24.45 4.96 -7.07
CA SER A 409 -24.11 5.63 -8.34
C SER A 409 -24.87 6.96 -8.50
N LEU A 410 -24.30 7.93 -9.23
CA LEU A 410 -24.93 9.23 -9.47
C LEU A 410 -26.21 9.16 -10.33
N ARG A 411 -26.59 7.97 -10.80
CA ARG A 411 -27.80 7.66 -11.56
C ARG A 411 -29.06 7.62 -10.68
N THR A 412 -29.49 8.78 -10.17
CA THR A 412 -30.75 8.90 -9.44
C THR A 412 -31.98 8.86 -10.36
N HIS A 413 -32.78 7.80 -10.23
CA HIS A 413 -34.20 7.69 -10.58
C HIS A 413 -34.71 8.29 -11.92
N SER A 414 -34.64 7.50 -13.01
CA SER A 414 -35.69 7.57 -14.06
C SER A 414 -35.94 6.28 -14.86
N ASP A 415 -34.96 5.38 -15.02
CA ASP A 415 -35.04 4.29 -16.01
C ASP A 415 -35.80 3.02 -15.59
N GLU A 416 -36.02 2.76 -14.29
CA GLU A 416 -36.73 1.54 -13.81
C GLU A 416 -38.14 1.36 -14.41
N GLN A 417 -38.75 2.43 -14.92
CA GLN A 417 -40.09 2.40 -15.53
C GLN A 417 -40.10 2.47 -17.07
N LYS A 418 -38.93 2.50 -17.73
CA LYS A 418 -38.82 2.58 -19.21
C LYS A 418 -37.85 1.59 -19.86
N ALA A 419 -37.08 0.84 -19.07
CA ALA A 419 -36.12 -0.17 -19.52
C ALA A 419 -36.73 -1.44 -20.16
N SER A 420 -37.68 -1.32 -21.09
CA SER A 420 -38.12 -2.43 -21.95
C SER A 420 -37.16 -2.63 -23.13
N PHE A 421 -35.92 -3.01 -22.82
CA PHE A 421 -34.88 -3.26 -23.83
C PHE A 421 -35.20 -4.52 -24.67
N PRO A 422 -34.98 -4.52 -26.01
CA PRO A 422 -35.36 -5.65 -26.86
C PRO A 422 -34.51 -6.91 -26.66
N ASP A 423 -33.25 -6.77 -26.25
CA ASP A 423 -32.28 -7.87 -26.10
C ASP A 423 -31.93 -8.13 -24.63
N GLY A 424 -31.66 -9.40 -24.30
CA GLY A 424 -31.61 -9.92 -22.92
C GLY A 424 -30.42 -9.51 -22.05
N SER A 425 -29.62 -8.51 -22.42
CA SER A 425 -28.47 -8.06 -21.64
C SER A 425 -28.91 -7.34 -20.36
N THR A 426 -28.58 -7.90 -19.20
CA THR A 426 -28.85 -7.25 -17.90
C THR A 426 -27.69 -6.32 -17.55
N THR A 427 -27.99 -5.11 -17.09
CA THR A 427 -26.98 -4.13 -16.65
C THR A 427 -26.30 -4.57 -15.35
N VAL A 428 -24.97 -4.68 -15.38
CA VAL A 428 -24.12 -4.77 -14.19
C VAL A 428 -24.22 -3.44 -13.40
N PRO A 429 -24.24 -3.43 -12.05
CA PRO A 429 -24.27 -2.19 -11.27
C PRO A 429 -23.04 -1.33 -11.54
N ALA A 430 -23.21 -0.01 -11.60
CA ALA A 430 -22.11 0.91 -11.94
C ALA A 430 -20.93 0.87 -10.95
N PHE A 431 -21.18 0.48 -9.70
CA PHE A 431 -20.15 0.30 -8.67
C PHE A 431 -19.37 -1.02 -8.78
N PHE A 432 -19.79 -1.97 -9.61
CA PHE A 432 -19.07 -3.22 -9.81
C PHE A 432 -17.99 -3.04 -10.90
N PRO A 433 -16.75 -3.54 -10.74
CA PRO A 433 -15.64 -3.18 -11.63
C PRO A 433 -15.86 -3.66 -13.06
N VAL A 434 -15.50 -2.83 -14.05
CA VAL A 434 -15.58 -3.17 -15.48
C VAL A 434 -14.82 -4.46 -15.81
N SER A 435 -13.71 -4.73 -15.14
CA SER A 435 -12.88 -5.94 -15.28
C SER A 435 -13.50 -7.21 -14.68
N ALA A 436 -14.38 -7.07 -13.70
CA ALA A 436 -14.74 -8.15 -12.81
C ALA A 436 -15.79 -9.08 -13.43
N GLY A 437 -15.67 -10.36 -13.09
CA GLY A 437 -16.60 -11.41 -13.51
C GLY A 437 -16.84 -12.42 -12.40
N PHE A 438 -17.62 -13.45 -12.72
CA PHE A 438 -18.00 -14.48 -11.76
C PHE A 438 -18.12 -15.85 -12.43
N THR A 439 -18.11 -16.90 -11.61
CA THR A 439 -18.65 -18.22 -11.97
C THR A 439 -19.68 -18.64 -10.92
N VAL A 440 -20.71 -19.36 -11.37
CA VAL A 440 -21.79 -19.87 -10.52
C VAL A 440 -21.57 -21.36 -10.26
N GLU A 441 -21.59 -21.78 -8.99
CA GLU A 441 -21.55 -23.19 -8.61
C GLU A 441 -22.80 -23.53 -7.78
N THR A 442 -23.61 -24.46 -8.30
CA THR A 442 -24.77 -25.02 -7.57
C THR A 442 -24.43 -26.40 -7.02
N LYS A 443 -24.33 -26.52 -5.70
CA LYS A 443 -24.13 -27.80 -4.98
C LYS A 443 -25.22 -27.93 -3.91
N ASP A 444 -25.87 -29.09 -3.84
CA ASP A 444 -26.90 -29.46 -2.84
C ASP A 444 -28.04 -28.43 -2.63
N GLY A 445 -28.36 -27.66 -3.67
CA GLY A 445 -29.41 -26.63 -3.65
C GLY A 445 -28.94 -25.23 -3.25
N ALA A 446 -27.74 -25.09 -2.67
CA ALA A 446 -27.10 -23.80 -2.45
C ALA A 446 -26.46 -23.28 -3.74
N THR A 447 -26.47 -21.95 -3.94
CA THR A 447 -25.82 -21.30 -5.09
C THR A 447 -24.68 -20.41 -4.59
N ALA A 448 -23.45 -20.78 -4.92
CA ALA A 448 -22.26 -20.00 -4.62
C ALA A 448 -21.85 -19.17 -5.85
N PHE A 449 -21.49 -17.90 -5.63
CA PHE A 449 -20.97 -17.00 -6.66
C PHE A 449 -19.51 -16.69 -6.36
N LYS A 450 -18.60 -17.17 -7.21
CA LYS A 450 -17.16 -16.98 -7.06
C LYS A 450 -16.71 -15.77 -7.86
N LEU A 451 -16.26 -14.71 -7.19
CA LEU A 451 -15.79 -13.47 -7.79
C LEU A 451 -14.39 -13.63 -8.39
N GLN A 452 -14.19 -13.03 -9.58
CA GLN A 452 -12.97 -13.15 -10.37
C GLN A 452 -12.57 -11.80 -11.00
N ASN A 453 -11.29 -11.66 -11.34
CA ASN A 453 -10.67 -10.46 -11.94
C ASN A 453 -11.05 -9.12 -11.26
N LEU A 454 -10.75 -9.02 -9.96
CA LEU A 454 -11.01 -7.87 -9.10
C LEU A 454 -9.93 -6.78 -9.21
N VAL A 455 -9.11 -6.80 -10.27
CA VAL A 455 -7.90 -5.96 -10.38
C VAL A 455 -8.20 -4.44 -10.38
N ASP A 456 -9.32 -4.05 -11.00
CA ASP A 456 -9.79 -2.66 -11.08
C ASP A 456 -10.82 -2.29 -9.99
N LEU A 457 -10.90 -3.08 -8.91
CA LEU A 457 -11.79 -2.78 -7.78
C LEU A 457 -11.49 -1.46 -7.07
N ILE A 458 -10.20 -1.13 -6.98
CA ILE A 458 -9.69 -0.04 -6.16
C ILE A 458 -9.39 1.16 -7.07
N PRO A 459 -9.80 2.40 -6.70
CA PRO A 459 -9.49 3.62 -7.43
C PRO A 459 -8.04 3.71 -7.91
N ALA A 460 -7.84 4.28 -9.10
CA ALA A 460 -6.50 4.62 -9.55
C ALA A 460 -5.93 5.80 -8.73
N ASP A 461 -4.61 5.89 -8.73
CA ASP A 461 -3.81 6.85 -7.99
C ASP A 461 -2.96 7.60 -9.00
N VAL A 462 -3.60 8.61 -9.61
CA VAL A 462 -3.24 9.19 -10.91
C VAL A 462 -2.37 10.43 -10.72
N SER A 463 -1.18 10.44 -11.33
CA SER A 463 -0.20 11.52 -11.22
C SER A 463 -0.34 12.61 -12.28
N SER A 464 -0.79 12.27 -13.49
CA SER A 464 -0.75 13.13 -14.69
C SER A 464 -2.08 13.82 -15.04
N ASP A 465 -1.98 14.92 -15.77
CA ASP A 465 -3.09 15.61 -16.45
C ASP A 465 -3.27 15.15 -17.92
N GLU A 466 -2.32 14.39 -18.48
CA GLU A 466 -2.32 13.94 -19.88
C GLU A 466 -3.07 12.60 -20.05
N PRO A 467 -4.13 12.50 -20.88
CA PRO A 467 -4.96 11.29 -21.00
C PRO A 467 -4.22 9.98 -21.28
N ASP A 468 -3.20 10.00 -22.13
CA ASP A 468 -2.42 8.79 -22.48
C ASP A 468 -1.56 8.32 -21.29
N ALA A 469 -0.99 9.26 -20.52
CA ALA A 469 -0.26 8.97 -19.30
C ALA A 469 -1.21 8.48 -18.19
N ILE A 470 -2.39 9.12 -18.05
CA ILE A 470 -3.47 8.68 -17.15
C ILE A 470 -3.86 7.22 -17.44
N ALA A 471 -4.02 6.83 -18.70
CA ALA A 471 -4.34 5.45 -19.07
C ALA A 471 -3.28 4.43 -18.63
N LEU A 472 -1.99 4.76 -18.77
CA LEU A 472 -0.87 3.97 -18.25
C LEU A 472 -0.86 3.93 -16.71
N GLU A 473 -1.07 5.07 -16.06
CA GLU A 473 -1.10 5.19 -14.60
C GLU A 473 -2.27 4.39 -13.99
N ILE A 474 -3.45 4.38 -14.60
CA ILE A 474 -4.61 3.60 -14.13
C ILE A 474 -4.30 2.09 -14.06
N LEU A 475 -3.48 1.57 -14.98
CA LEU A 475 -3.06 0.16 -15.02
C LEU A 475 -1.93 -0.14 -14.03
N MET A 476 -1.03 0.81 -13.78
CA MET A 476 0.14 0.64 -12.91
C MET A 476 -0.17 0.94 -11.43
N TYR A 477 -1.01 1.95 -11.17
CA TYR A 477 -1.13 2.64 -9.89
C TYR A 477 -2.58 2.67 -9.39
N LYS A 478 -2.87 1.77 -8.45
CA LYS A 478 -4.08 1.82 -7.61
C LYS A 478 -3.75 2.35 -6.22
N MET A 479 -4.74 3.00 -5.61
CA MET A 479 -4.78 3.28 -4.17
C MET A 479 -4.67 1.98 -3.35
N ARG A 480 -4.56 2.12 -2.03
CA ARG A 480 -4.59 0.98 -1.10
C ARG A 480 -6.02 0.70 -0.63
N PRO A 481 -6.46 -0.57 -0.52
CA PRO A 481 -7.71 -0.91 0.15
C PRO A 481 -7.81 -0.31 1.57
N GLU A 482 -6.70 -0.28 2.31
CA GLU A 482 -6.61 0.29 3.65
C GLU A 482 -6.91 1.80 3.64
N PHE A 483 -6.27 2.55 2.72
CA PHE A 483 -6.56 3.99 2.51
C PHE A 483 -8.03 4.24 2.12
N VAL A 484 -8.57 3.43 1.21
CA VAL A 484 -9.96 3.60 0.73
C VAL A 484 -10.96 3.27 1.86
N ARG A 485 -10.69 2.27 2.70
CA ARG A 485 -11.51 1.94 3.87
C ARG A 485 -11.55 3.07 4.89
N MET A 486 -10.42 3.76 5.12
CA MET A 486 -10.32 4.86 6.09
C MET A 486 -10.86 6.19 5.56
N HIS A 487 -10.54 6.57 4.31
CA HIS A 487 -10.83 7.92 3.79
C HIS A 487 -11.88 7.96 2.68
N GLY A 488 -12.21 6.84 2.02
CA GLY A 488 -13.12 6.80 0.86
C GLY A 488 -14.53 7.31 1.16
N ASN A 489 -15.03 7.06 2.38
CA ASN A 489 -16.30 7.60 2.90
C ASN A 489 -16.37 9.15 2.94
N ASN A 490 -15.22 9.83 3.04
CA ASN A 490 -15.10 11.30 3.05
C ASN A 490 -14.74 11.87 1.66
N LEU A 491 -14.23 11.02 0.76
CA LEU A 491 -13.67 11.39 -0.54
C LEU A 491 -14.54 10.95 -1.74
N LEU A 492 -15.68 10.28 -1.49
CA LEU A 492 -16.61 9.77 -2.52
C LEU A 492 -15.96 8.83 -3.54
N LEU A 493 -14.99 8.02 -3.10
CA LEU A 493 -14.26 7.08 -3.95
C LEU A 493 -15.14 5.93 -4.45
N HIS A 494 -15.01 5.60 -5.72
CA HIS A 494 -15.80 4.58 -6.44
C HIS A 494 -14.84 3.61 -7.15
N SER A 495 -15.23 2.35 -7.37
CA SER A 495 -14.33 1.36 -8.01
C SER A 495 -13.88 1.82 -9.40
N ASN A 496 -14.85 2.15 -10.24
CA ASN A 496 -14.65 2.67 -11.59
C ASN A 496 -14.40 4.20 -11.58
N THR A 497 -13.48 4.74 -10.77
CA THR A 497 -13.20 6.21 -10.78
C THR A 497 -12.70 6.74 -12.13
N HIS A 498 -12.13 5.87 -12.95
CA HIS A 498 -11.65 6.22 -14.29
C HIS A 498 -12.15 5.17 -15.29
N VAL A 499 -13.10 5.56 -16.12
CA VAL A 499 -13.54 4.79 -17.29
C VAL A 499 -12.83 5.37 -18.52
N PRO A 500 -12.15 4.57 -19.36
CA PRO A 500 -11.51 5.07 -20.57
C PRO A 500 -12.49 5.77 -21.51
N MET A 501 -12.07 6.90 -22.09
CA MET A 501 -12.88 7.71 -23.03
C MET A 501 -12.93 7.12 -24.45
N GLU A 502 -12.92 5.79 -24.58
CA GLU A 502 -13.00 5.05 -25.85
C GLU A 502 -14.44 4.73 -26.25
N GLU A 503 -15.24 5.77 -26.47
CA GLU A 503 -16.04 5.95 -27.69
C GLU A 503 -16.74 7.30 -27.62
N LYS A 504 -16.72 8.08 -28.70
CA LYS A 504 -17.65 9.22 -28.83
C LYS A 504 -19.04 8.63 -29.09
N PRO A 505 -20.04 8.82 -28.21
CA PRO A 505 -21.39 8.37 -28.50
C PRO A 505 -21.87 9.07 -29.78
N CYS A 506 -22.50 8.32 -30.68
CA CYS A 506 -23.24 8.93 -31.77
C CYS A 506 -24.32 9.86 -31.16
N VAL A 507 -24.54 11.03 -31.75
CA VAL A 507 -25.03 12.21 -31.00
C VAL A 507 -26.52 12.16 -30.66
N ASP A 508 -26.85 11.38 -29.63
CA ASP A 508 -28.09 11.53 -28.85
C ASP A 508 -27.89 12.57 -27.74
N GLN A 509 -28.69 13.63 -27.79
CA GLN A 509 -28.36 14.92 -27.18
C GLN A 509 -28.66 15.05 -25.67
N ASN A 510 -29.30 14.03 -25.07
CA ASN A 510 -29.74 14.07 -23.68
C ASN A 510 -28.92 13.15 -22.74
N THR A 511 -28.60 11.93 -23.16
CA THR A 511 -27.88 10.92 -22.33
C THR A 511 -26.36 11.16 -22.21
N SER A 512 -25.83 12.14 -22.94
CA SER A 512 -24.40 12.40 -23.11
C SER A 512 -23.81 13.45 -22.15
N LYS A 513 -24.62 14.16 -21.35
CA LYS A 513 -24.14 15.19 -20.40
C LYS A 513 -24.01 14.69 -18.97
N GLU A 514 -24.98 13.91 -18.50
CA GLU A 514 -25.02 13.39 -17.13
C GLU A 514 -23.92 12.33 -16.92
N SER A 515 -23.71 11.47 -17.91
CA SER A 515 -22.60 10.50 -17.97
C SER A 515 -21.21 11.19 -17.98
N PHE A 516 -21.06 12.30 -18.71
CA PHE A 516 -19.82 13.08 -18.71
C PHE A 516 -19.57 13.75 -17.34
N LEU A 517 -20.60 14.29 -16.70
CA LEU A 517 -20.50 14.87 -15.35
C LEU A 517 -20.20 13.80 -14.27
N GLU A 518 -20.80 12.60 -14.38
CA GLU A 518 -20.49 11.43 -13.54
C GLU A 518 -18.99 11.09 -13.63
N ILE A 519 -18.43 10.99 -14.84
CA ILE A 519 -16.99 10.75 -15.06
C ILE A 519 -16.12 11.87 -14.47
N GLN A 520 -16.47 13.15 -14.68
CA GLN A 520 -15.70 14.27 -14.13
C GLN A 520 -15.68 14.31 -12.60
N LEU A 521 -16.81 14.04 -11.94
CA LEU A 521 -16.90 14.01 -10.47
C LEU A 521 -16.09 12.84 -9.88
N LEU A 522 -16.11 11.68 -10.54
CA LEU A 522 -15.32 10.52 -10.14
C LEU A 522 -13.81 10.76 -10.32
N GLN A 523 -13.38 11.39 -11.41
CA GLN A 523 -11.99 11.79 -11.63
C GLN A 523 -11.53 12.81 -10.57
N GLN A 524 -12.35 13.82 -10.27
CA GLN A 524 -12.04 14.81 -9.24
C GLN A 524 -11.91 14.18 -7.83
N SER A 525 -12.74 13.18 -7.53
CA SER A 525 -12.69 12.44 -6.26
C SER A 525 -11.37 11.67 -6.09
N ALA A 526 -10.85 11.07 -7.17
CA ALA A 526 -9.53 10.42 -7.18
C ALA A 526 -8.36 11.41 -7.02
N ILE A 527 -8.45 12.60 -7.65
CA ILE A 527 -7.46 13.68 -7.49
C ILE A 527 -7.42 14.16 -6.03
N SER A 528 -8.58 14.48 -5.44
CA SER A 528 -8.66 14.92 -4.03
C SER A 528 -8.19 13.84 -3.04
N ALA A 529 -8.34 12.56 -3.38
CA ALA A 529 -7.79 11.46 -2.59
C ALA A 529 -6.25 11.41 -2.62
N ARG A 530 -5.64 11.61 -3.79
CA ARG A 530 -4.18 11.74 -3.93
C ARG A 530 -3.65 12.97 -3.19
N GLU A 531 -4.34 14.11 -3.27
CA GLU A 531 -3.97 15.31 -2.50
C GLU A 531 -3.99 15.05 -0.99
N CYS A 532 -5.02 14.38 -0.48
CA CYS A 532 -5.13 13.97 0.93
C CYS A 532 -3.96 13.06 1.36
N LEU A 533 -3.65 12.04 0.57
CA LEU A 533 -2.52 11.11 0.83
C LEU A 533 -1.18 11.86 0.92
N HIS A 534 -0.91 12.79 0.00
CA HIS A 534 0.34 13.54 -0.06
C HIS A 534 0.46 14.67 0.98
N THR A 535 -0.64 15.33 1.36
CA THR A 535 -0.60 16.55 2.18
C THR A 535 -0.96 16.34 3.65
N ILE A 536 -1.56 15.20 4.00
CA ILE A 536 -1.99 14.87 5.36
C ILE A 536 -1.34 13.55 5.80
N VAL A 537 -1.73 12.43 5.16
CA VAL A 537 -1.41 11.08 5.66
C VAL A 537 0.09 10.76 5.65
N ILE A 538 0.81 11.07 4.56
CA ILE A 538 2.25 10.85 4.48
C ILE A 538 3.04 11.74 5.48
N PRO A 539 2.76 13.05 5.60
CA PRO A 539 3.35 13.88 6.66
C PRO A 539 3.07 13.42 8.09
N GLU A 540 1.83 13.03 8.43
CA GLU A 540 1.47 12.55 9.77
C GLU A 540 2.21 11.24 10.10
N PHE A 541 2.24 10.28 9.18
CA PHE A 541 3.01 9.04 9.32
C PHE A 541 4.52 9.28 9.56
N VAL A 542 5.13 10.26 8.90
CA VAL A 542 6.54 10.60 9.14
C VAL A 542 6.73 11.20 10.53
N ALA A 543 5.81 12.04 11.00
CA ALA A 543 5.87 12.56 12.37
C ALA A 543 5.74 11.43 13.42
N ASP A 544 4.89 10.43 13.19
CA ASP A 544 4.73 9.29 14.11
C ASP A 544 5.94 8.36 14.16
N LEU A 545 6.69 8.23 13.04
CA LEU A 545 8.00 7.59 13.02
C LEU A 545 9.04 8.38 13.83
N GLU A 546 9.11 9.70 13.66
CA GLU A 546 10.11 10.54 14.34
C GLU A 546 9.82 10.72 15.84
N ASN A 547 8.54 10.72 16.23
CA ASN A 547 8.10 10.66 17.63
C ASN A 547 8.18 9.24 18.24
N ALA A 548 8.73 8.26 17.52
CA ALA A 548 8.81 6.84 17.90
C ALA A 548 7.47 6.21 18.34
N THR A 549 6.35 6.80 17.91
CA THR A 549 4.98 6.33 18.16
C THR A 549 4.69 5.09 17.31
N VAL A 550 5.28 5.04 16.12
CA VAL A 550 5.37 3.84 15.27
C VAL A 550 6.83 3.36 15.27
N GLN A 551 7.12 2.29 16.01
CA GLN A 551 8.46 1.70 16.04
C GLN A 551 8.74 0.84 14.80
N VAL A 552 9.77 1.20 14.04
CA VAL A 552 10.26 0.46 12.87
C VAL A 552 11.68 -0.04 13.15
N ILE A 553 11.90 -1.33 12.90
CA ILE A 553 13.16 -2.04 13.18
C ILE A 553 13.74 -2.65 11.90
N ASP A 554 12.88 -3.09 10.99
CA ASP A 554 13.21 -3.92 9.83
C ASP A 554 12.24 -3.67 8.65
N SER A 555 12.48 -4.32 7.51
CA SER A 555 11.60 -4.24 6.34
C SER A 555 10.18 -4.74 6.60
N ARG A 556 9.95 -5.71 7.50
CA ARG A 556 8.61 -6.21 7.84
C ARG A 556 7.81 -5.17 8.63
N SER A 557 8.38 -4.62 9.71
CA SER A 557 7.76 -3.56 10.52
C SER A 557 7.51 -2.30 9.69
N LEU A 558 8.48 -1.83 8.89
CA LEU A 558 8.29 -0.70 7.97
C LEU A 558 7.16 -0.95 6.96
N THR A 559 7.13 -2.14 6.36
CA THR A 559 6.08 -2.52 5.39
C THR A 559 4.70 -2.57 6.06
N ARG A 560 4.60 -3.16 7.26
CA ARG A 560 3.35 -3.21 8.04
C ARG A 560 2.86 -1.81 8.40
N ALA A 561 3.75 -0.96 8.91
CA ALA A 561 3.47 0.41 9.30
C ALA A 561 2.91 1.26 8.13
N LEU A 562 3.63 1.30 7.01
CA LEU A 562 3.17 1.99 5.79
C LEU A 562 1.82 1.46 5.29
N HIS A 563 1.60 0.14 5.36
CA HIS A 563 0.38 -0.48 4.87
C HIS A 563 -0.83 -0.18 5.76
N GLY A 564 -0.65 -0.06 7.08
CA GLY A 564 -1.69 0.32 8.04
C GLY A 564 -2.29 1.68 7.69
N GLU A 565 -1.43 2.70 7.53
CA GLU A 565 -1.83 4.06 7.12
C GLU A 565 -2.25 4.16 5.65
N GLY A 566 -2.44 3.04 4.95
CA GLY A 566 -2.83 3.04 3.55
C GLY A 566 -1.76 3.57 2.59
N ILE A 567 -0.54 3.83 3.06
CA ILE A 567 0.56 4.33 2.25
C ILE A 567 1.13 3.21 1.37
N ASN A 568 1.17 3.47 0.06
CA ASN A 568 1.80 2.57 -0.90
C ASN A 568 3.33 2.73 -0.83
N VAL A 569 4.08 1.63 -0.74
CA VAL A 569 5.56 1.61 -0.64
C VAL A 569 6.30 2.38 -1.75
N ARG A 570 5.65 2.78 -2.85
CA ARG A 570 6.23 3.72 -3.81
C ARG A 570 6.55 5.09 -3.19
N TYR A 571 5.85 5.47 -2.12
CA TYR A 571 6.00 6.75 -1.42
C TYR A 571 7.12 6.79 -0.38
N LEU A 572 7.94 5.72 -0.27
CA LEU A 572 9.14 5.72 0.57
C LEU A 572 10.05 6.93 0.32
N ALA A 573 10.12 7.42 -0.93
CA ALA A 573 10.84 8.65 -1.27
C ALA A 573 10.21 9.91 -0.65
N SER A 574 8.89 10.06 -0.74
CA SER A 574 8.17 11.18 -0.11
C SER A 574 8.33 11.15 1.42
N CYS A 575 8.33 9.97 2.04
CA CYS A 575 8.66 9.83 3.46
C CYS A 575 10.12 10.25 3.74
N TYR A 576 11.07 9.84 2.89
CA TYR A 576 12.50 10.15 3.03
C TYR A 576 12.82 11.64 2.82
N GLU A 577 12.08 12.34 1.95
CA GLU A 577 12.21 13.79 1.72
C GLU A 577 11.58 14.64 2.83
N LEU A 578 10.70 14.06 3.65
CA LEU A 578 10.12 14.69 4.83
C LEU A 578 10.90 14.36 6.11
N ALA A 579 11.46 13.16 6.23
CA ALA A 579 12.19 12.71 7.41
C ALA A 579 13.47 13.54 7.66
N SER A 580 13.55 14.10 8.86
CA SER A 580 14.68 14.83 9.42
C SER A 580 15.70 13.92 10.13
N LEU A 581 15.24 12.87 10.82
CA LEU A 581 16.07 12.02 11.68
C LEU A 581 16.89 11.01 10.86
N LYS A 582 18.21 10.98 11.10
CA LYS A 582 19.17 10.16 10.33
C LYS A 582 18.83 8.66 10.32
N HIS A 583 18.36 8.11 11.44
CA HIS A 583 18.02 6.68 11.52
C HIS A 583 16.72 6.34 10.75
N ILE A 584 15.73 7.24 10.72
CA ILE A 584 14.53 7.09 9.88
C ILE A 584 14.90 7.20 8.40
N ARG A 585 15.72 8.21 8.03
CA ARG A 585 16.26 8.36 6.67
C ARG A 585 17.01 7.11 6.20
N ARG A 586 17.82 6.50 7.07
CA ARG A 586 18.50 5.21 6.82
C ARG A 586 17.50 4.08 6.55
N ALA A 587 16.55 3.84 7.44
CA ALA A 587 15.59 2.74 7.30
C ALA A 587 14.78 2.85 5.99
N LEU A 588 14.33 4.06 5.65
CA LEU A 588 13.60 4.34 4.40
C LEU A 588 14.49 4.13 3.17
N LEU A 589 15.72 4.63 3.16
CA LEU A 589 16.65 4.45 2.03
C LEU A 589 17.06 2.99 1.85
N VAL A 590 17.39 2.29 2.93
CA VAL A 590 17.72 0.86 2.95
C VAL A 590 16.61 0.04 2.29
N GLU A 591 15.35 0.28 2.67
CA GLU A 591 14.20 -0.43 2.10
C GLU A 591 13.98 -0.10 0.61
N MET A 592 14.21 1.16 0.19
CA MET A 592 14.16 1.52 -1.23
C MET A 592 15.27 0.84 -2.04
N VAL A 593 16.52 0.83 -1.54
CA VAL A 593 17.66 0.14 -2.18
C VAL A 593 17.38 -1.36 -2.26
N ALA A 594 16.98 -2.02 -1.17
CA ALA A 594 16.65 -3.45 -1.17
C ALA A 594 15.53 -3.77 -2.19
N ARG A 595 14.53 -2.89 -2.31
CA ARG A 595 13.46 -3.00 -3.31
C ARG A 595 13.90 -2.67 -4.75
N ALA A 596 14.99 -1.94 -4.96
CA ALA A 596 15.59 -1.71 -6.28
C ALA A 596 16.47 -2.91 -6.67
N CYS A 597 17.41 -3.31 -5.81
CA CYS A 597 18.25 -4.49 -5.94
C CYS A 597 17.42 -5.76 -6.19
N LYS A 598 16.25 -5.91 -5.57
CA LYS A 598 15.32 -7.01 -5.87
C LYS A 598 14.91 -7.12 -7.35
N ILE A 599 14.76 -6.00 -8.06
CA ILE A 599 14.38 -6.04 -9.49
C ILE A 599 15.57 -6.56 -10.30
N GLU A 600 16.74 -5.98 -10.09
CA GLU A 600 17.98 -6.37 -10.77
C GLU A 600 18.35 -7.84 -10.50
N PHE A 601 18.32 -8.28 -9.24
CA PHE A 601 18.59 -9.67 -8.83
C PHE A 601 17.68 -10.66 -9.55
N ARG A 602 16.36 -10.39 -9.53
CA ARG A 602 15.38 -11.23 -10.20
C ARG A 602 15.52 -11.19 -11.72
N ALA A 603 15.99 -10.10 -12.30
CA ALA A 603 16.31 -10.02 -13.73
C ALA A 603 17.55 -10.87 -14.07
N SER A 604 18.63 -10.78 -13.29
CA SER A 604 19.84 -11.60 -13.45
C SER A 604 19.51 -13.10 -13.35
N LEU A 605 18.75 -13.54 -12.34
CA LEU A 605 18.35 -14.94 -12.22
C LEU A 605 17.52 -15.42 -13.43
N ARG A 606 16.51 -14.66 -13.88
CA ARG A 606 15.69 -15.03 -15.06
C ARG A 606 16.51 -15.10 -16.36
N MET A 607 17.58 -14.31 -16.47
CA MET A 607 18.44 -14.29 -17.66
C MET A 607 19.50 -15.39 -17.64
N ILE A 608 20.15 -15.62 -16.50
CA ILE A 608 21.33 -16.50 -16.41
C ILE A 608 20.92 -17.97 -16.25
N LEU A 609 19.94 -18.27 -15.38
CA LEU A 609 19.62 -19.65 -15.02
C LEU A 609 19.17 -20.52 -16.21
N PRO A 610 18.28 -20.10 -17.12
CA PRO A 610 17.82 -20.96 -18.21
C PRO A 610 18.95 -21.36 -19.16
N ASP A 611 19.80 -20.40 -19.54
CA ASP A 611 20.91 -20.61 -20.46
C ASP A 611 22.04 -21.44 -19.82
N ALA A 612 22.35 -21.18 -18.55
CA ALA A 612 23.37 -21.93 -17.80
C ALA A 612 22.95 -23.41 -17.58
N ILE A 613 21.71 -23.65 -17.15
CA ILE A 613 21.18 -25.01 -16.96
C ILE A 613 21.13 -25.74 -18.30
N ALA A 614 20.65 -25.09 -19.37
CA ALA A 614 20.64 -25.70 -20.69
C ALA A 614 22.06 -25.98 -21.24
N ALA A 615 23.07 -25.18 -20.88
CA ALA A 615 24.47 -25.47 -21.22
C ALA A 615 25.00 -26.70 -20.48
N ILE A 616 24.77 -26.78 -19.16
CA ILE A 616 25.16 -27.93 -18.32
C ILE A 616 24.48 -29.22 -18.81
N LEU A 617 23.19 -29.17 -19.13
CA LEU A 617 22.43 -30.30 -19.68
C LEU A 617 22.96 -30.77 -21.03
N ARG A 618 23.37 -29.86 -21.94
CA ARG A 618 24.02 -30.22 -23.22
C ARG A 618 25.37 -30.90 -22.99
N GLN A 619 26.23 -30.34 -22.12
CA GLN A 619 27.51 -30.96 -21.76
C GLN A 619 27.32 -32.37 -21.18
N ALA A 620 26.34 -32.54 -20.30
CA ALA A 620 25.96 -33.82 -19.70
C ALA A 620 25.18 -34.76 -20.65
N LYS A 621 24.85 -34.34 -21.87
CA LYS A 621 24.45 -35.23 -22.98
C LYS A 621 25.73 -35.68 -23.72
N MET A 622 26.59 -34.74 -24.15
CA MET A 622 27.80 -35.03 -24.94
C MET A 622 28.86 -35.91 -24.24
N GLN A 623 29.09 -35.74 -22.92
CA GLN A 623 30.09 -36.55 -22.19
C GLN A 623 29.75 -38.05 -22.09
N ASN A 624 28.49 -38.43 -22.31
CA ASN A 624 28.10 -39.84 -22.36
C ASN A 624 28.47 -40.48 -23.70
N ASP A 625 28.35 -39.74 -24.80
CA ASP A 625 28.62 -40.24 -26.15
C ASP A 625 30.13 -40.56 -26.33
N GLU A 626 31.03 -39.74 -25.76
CA GLU A 626 32.48 -39.98 -25.83
C GLU A 626 32.94 -41.21 -25.03
N ASN A 627 32.25 -41.56 -23.94
CA ASN A 627 32.55 -42.77 -23.15
C ASN A 627 32.03 -44.06 -23.82
N CYS A 628 31.00 -43.98 -24.65
CA CYS A 628 30.45 -45.11 -25.40
C CYS A 628 31.18 -45.30 -26.75
N GLY A 629 32.47 -45.65 -26.68
CA GLY A 629 33.32 -45.93 -27.83
C GLY A 629 32.92 -47.18 -28.63
N VAL A 630 31.82 -47.09 -29.39
CA VAL A 630 31.29 -48.12 -30.30
C VAL A 630 31.22 -47.54 -31.71
N SER A 631 31.54 -48.37 -32.71
CA SER A 631 31.69 -47.95 -34.11
C SER A 631 30.39 -47.55 -34.79
N VAL A 632 30.46 -46.52 -35.64
CA VAL A 632 29.49 -46.11 -36.66
C VAL A 632 28.68 -47.28 -37.21
N GLY A 633 27.34 -47.28 -37.02
CA GLY A 633 26.54 -48.34 -37.65
C GLY A 633 25.08 -48.53 -37.27
N GLU A 634 24.49 -47.87 -36.28
CA GLU A 634 23.03 -47.97 -36.03
C GLU A 634 22.50 -46.77 -35.22
N GLU A 635 21.41 -46.15 -35.67
CA GLU A 635 20.76 -45.05 -34.95
C GLU A 635 19.89 -45.61 -33.81
N HIS A 636 20.49 -45.77 -32.64
CA HIS A 636 19.78 -46.02 -31.38
C HIS A 636 20.02 -44.85 -30.43
N SER A 637 19.12 -43.88 -30.46
CA SER A 637 19.18 -42.72 -29.57
C SER A 637 19.03 -43.15 -28.11
N TYR A 638 20.14 -43.17 -27.37
CA TYR A 638 20.14 -43.34 -25.92
C TYR A 638 19.55 -42.09 -25.25
N GLN A 639 18.22 -41.95 -25.31
CA GLN A 639 17.51 -40.95 -24.53
C GLN A 639 17.80 -41.20 -23.05
N LYS A 640 18.45 -40.21 -22.43
CA LYS A 640 18.70 -40.17 -21.00
C LYS A 640 17.35 -40.23 -20.28
N ASP A 641 17.24 -41.07 -19.26
CA ASP A 641 15.98 -41.19 -18.50
C ASP A 641 15.49 -39.80 -18.04
N PRO A 642 14.22 -39.41 -18.34
CA PRO A 642 13.68 -38.12 -17.94
C PRO A 642 13.74 -37.83 -16.44
N ALA A 643 13.74 -38.83 -15.56
CA ALA A 643 13.95 -38.59 -14.12
C ALA A 643 15.40 -38.16 -13.82
N THR A 644 16.39 -38.78 -14.47
CA THR A 644 17.81 -38.41 -14.42
C THR A 644 18.06 -37.03 -15.01
N ALA A 645 17.40 -36.67 -16.12
CA ALA A 645 17.49 -35.32 -16.71
C ALA A 645 16.98 -34.23 -15.74
N ARG A 646 15.79 -34.43 -15.15
CA ARG A 646 15.20 -33.54 -14.14
C ARG A 646 16.04 -33.44 -12.86
N ALA A 647 16.63 -34.55 -12.40
CA ALA A 647 17.51 -34.55 -11.23
C ALA A 647 18.76 -33.68 -11.46
N LEU A 648 19.37 -33.76 -12.64
CA LEU A 648 20.52 -32.91 -13.02
C LEU A 648 20.11 -31.44 -13.18
N ALA A 649 18.96 -31.16 -13.81
CA ALA A 649 18.44 -29.80 -13.93
C ALA A 649 18.21 -29.15 -12.54
N LYS A 650 17.70 -29.92 -11.56
CA LYS A 650 17.51 -29.44 -10.19
C LYS A 650 18.81 -29.11 -9.46
N LEU A 651 19.83 -29.95 -9.60
CA LEU A 651 21.15 -29.69 -9.01
C LEU A 651 21.82 -28.46 -9.65
N ALA A 652 21.81 -28.39 -10.99
CA ALA A 652 22.33 -27.24 -11.73
C ALA A 652 21.60 -25.93 -11.38
N LEU A 653 20.27 -25.96 -11.26
CA LEU A 653 19.48 -24.81 -10.81
C LEU A 653 19.93 -24.31 -9.43
N GLN A 654 20.10 -25.21 -8.46
CA GLN A 654 20.49 -24.86 -7.10
C GLN A 654 21.93 -24.29 -7.05
N GLU A 655 22.87 -24.91 -7.75
CA GLU A 655 24.27 -24.46 -7.82
C GLU A 655 24.39 -23.08 -8.49
N GLN A 656 23.80 -22.93 -9.68
CA GLN A 656 23.86 -21.67 -10.43
C GLN A 656 23.07 -20.54 -9.74
N ALA A 657 21.97 -20.84 -9.06
CA ALA A 657 21.24 -19.85 -8.26
C ALA A 657 22.08 -19.32 -7.10
N SER A 658 22.78 -20.18 -6.36
CA SER A 658 23.69 -19.75 -5.29
C SER A 658 24.85 -18.92 -5.83
N GLN A 659 25.45 -19.31 -6.96
CA GLN A 659 26.55 -18.56 -7.59
C GLN A 659 26.12 -17.14 -8.00
N VAL A 660 25.04 -17.01 -8.79
CA VAL A 660 24.49 -15.71 -9.20
C VAL A 660 24.08 -14.86 -7.98
N THR A 661 23.69 -15.50 -6.87
CA THR A 661 23.35 -14.82 -5.62
C THR A 661 24.58 -14.24 -4.91
N ILE A 662 25.68 -15.00 -4.78
CA ILE A 662 26.92 -14.48 -4.20
C ILE A 662 27.51 -13.37 -5.05
N GLU A 663 27.58 -13.54 -6.37
CA GLU A 663 28.05 -12.49 -7.29
C GLU A 663 27.22 -11.21 -7.14
N PHE A 664 25.89 -11.32 -7.12
CA PHE A 664 25.01 -10.17 -6.93
C PHE A 664 25.19 -9.50 -5.56
N PHE A 665 25.26 -10.26 -4.47
CA PHE A 665 25.45 -9.69 -3.13
C PHE A 665 26.84 -9.06 -2.97
N ASN A 666 27.91 -9.64 -3.53
CA ASN A 666 29.23 -9.02 -3.52
C ASN A 666 29.27 -7.73 -4.35
N LEU A 667 28.54 -7.64 -5.48
CA LEU A 667 28.36 -6.38 -6.22
C LEU A 667 27.58 -5.32 -5.43
N VAL A 668 26.56 -5.70 -4.64
CA VAL A 668 25.80 -4.74 -3.80
C VAL A 668 26.61 -4.25 -2.60
N PHE A 669 27.27 -5.15 -1.86
CA PHE A 669 27.87 -4.82 -0.56
C PHE A 669 29.38 -4.54 -0.63
N GLY A 670 30.07 -5.01 -1.66
CA GLY A 670 31.51 -4.80 -1.89
C GLY A 670 31.86 -3.41 -2.41
N ILE A 671 31.26 -2.34 -1.87
CA ILE A 671 31.35 -0.94 -2.36
C ILE A 671 32.80 -0.38 -2.42
N SER A 672 33.75 -1.09 -1.80
CA SER A 672 35.19 -0.84 -1.94
C SER A 672 35.74 -1.14 -3.36
N SER A 673 35.07 -1.99 -4.14
CA SER A 673 35.47 -2.43 -5.48
C SER A 673 35.06 -1.45 -6.58
N VAL A 674 35.76 -1.49 -7.72
CA VAL A 674 35.40 -0.67 -8.90
C VAL A 674 34.12 -1.20 -9.55
N ASP A 675 34.01 -2.51 -9.73
CA ASP A 675 32.86 -3.15 -10.42
C ASP A 675 31.56 -2.95 -9.63
N SER A 676 31.63 -2.98 -8.30
CA SER A 676 30.51 -2.66 -7.41
C SER A 676 30.07 -1.20 -7.56
N LYS A 677 31.00 -0.24 -7.67
CA LYS A 677 30.64 1.18 -7.90
C LYS A 677 29.96 1.38 -9.25
N VAL A 678 30.51 0.80 -10.32
CA VAL A 678 29.88 0.82 -11.65
C VAL A 678 28.50 0.18 -11.61
N PHE A 679 28.33 -0.94 -10.90
CA PHE A 679 27.03 -1.58 -10.71
C PHE A 679 26.02 -0.70 -9.94
N TRP A 680 26.47 0.02 -8.91
CA TRP A 680 25.65 1.00 -8.20
C TRP A 680 25.21 2.17 -9.10
N GLU A 681 26.14 2.74 -9.87
CA GLU A 681 25.91 3.89 -10.75
C GLU A 681 25.08 3.56 -12.01
N GLU A 682 25.30 2.40 -12.63
CA GLU A 682 24.62 1.98 -13.86
C GLU A 682 23.31 1.21 -13.63
N ARG A 683 23.14 0.57 -12.47
CA ARG A 683 21.98 -0.33 -12.21
C ARG A 683 21.16 0.09 -10.99
N ILE A 684 21.76 0.16 -9.81
CA ILE A 684 21.00 0.37 -8.57
C ILE A 684 20.40 1.78 -8.51
N LEU A 685 21.20 2.84 -8.68
CA LEU A 685 20.71 4.23 -8.61
C LEU A 685 19.72 4.58 -9.75
N PRO A 686 19.91 4.13 -11.01
CA PRO A 686 18.89 4.27 -12.05
C PRO A 686 17.59 3.55 -11.73
N GLN A 687 17.64 2.32 -11.18
CA GLN A 687 16.44 1.57 -10.80
C GLN A 687 15.77 2.16 -9.53
N LEU A 688 16.52 2.79 -8.63
CA LEU A 688 15.99 3.56 -7.50
C LEU A 688 15.19 4.77 -8.01
N HIS A 689 15.81 5.60 -8.85
CA HIS A 689 15.18 6.78 -9.48
C HIS A 689 13.92 6.40 -10.27
N ALA A 690 14.00 5.40 -11.16
CA ALA A 690 12.88 4.97 -11.99
C ALA A 690 11.70 4.33 -11.21
N LYS A 691 11.88 4.02 -9.93
CA LYS A 691 10.88 3.36 -9.08
C LYS A 691 10.27 4.27 -8.01
N PHE A 692 11.05 5.22 -7.51
CA PHE A 692 10.70 6.06 -6.36
C PHE A 692 10.81 7.57 -6.65
N GLY A 693 11.30 7.99 -7.81
CA GLY A 693 11.31 9.40 -8.25
C GLY A 693 12.45 10.28 -7.72
N ILE A 694 13.21 9.84 -6.70
CA ILE A 694 14.32 10.60 -6.08
C ILE A 694 15.29 11.11 -7.14
N SER A 695 15.59 12.43 -7.14
CA SER A 695 16.54 13.00 -8.09
C SER A 695 17.97 12.47 -7.89
N ARG A 696 18.68 12.23 -8.99
CA ARG A 696 20.11 11.88 -9.00
C ARG A 696 20.99 12.96 -8.38
N ASP A 697 20.55 14.22 -8.44
CA ASP A 697 21.25 15.36 -7.84
C ASP A 697 21.16 15.36 -6.30
N VAL A 698 20.12 14.72 -5.75
CA VAL A 698 19.84 14.62 -4.31
C VAL A 698 20.47 13.34 -3.73
N LEU A 699 20.54 12.25 -4.50
CA LEU A 699 21.08 10.99 -4.03
C LEU A 699 22.02 10.33 -5.06
N ASN A 700 23.31 10.45 -4.79
CA ASN A 700 24.41 9.78 -5.50
C ASN A 700 25.29 9.01 -4.49
N LEU A 701 26.24 8.20 -4.98
CA LEU A 701 27.04 7.32 -4.14
C LEU A 701 27.97 8.07 -3.16
N ASP A 702 28.52 9.22 -3.58
CA ASP A 702 29.37 10.07 -2.72
C ASP A 702 28.55 10.73 -1.60
N THR A 703 27.32 11.18 -1.87
CA THR A 703 26.38 11.67 -0.84
C THR A 703 26.01 10.55 0.14
N ILE A 704 25.68 9.35 -0.35
CA ILE A 704 25.36 8.19 0.51
C ILE A 704 26.52 7.85 1.45
N ALA A 705 27.76 7.90 0.94
CA ALA A 705 28.96 7.57 1.71
C ALA A 705 29.40 8.69 2.67
N SER A 706 29.30 9.96 2.27
CA SER A 706 29.76 11.10 3.08
C SER A 706 28.79 11.49 4.19
N GLU A 707 27.47 11.40 3.95
CA GLU A 707 26.46 11.57 5.00
C GLU A 707 26.20 10.28 5.80
N ASP A 708 26.73 9.13 5.35
CA ASP A 708 26.60 7.82 6.01
C ASP A 708 25.09 7.45 6.18
N LEU A 709 24.40 7.49 5.04
CA LEU A 709 22.94 7.32 4.90
C LEU A 709 22.50 5.86 4.71
N LEU A 710 23.44 4.93 4.53
CA LEU A 710 23.16 3.53 4.20
C LEU A 710 23.93 2.58 5.11
N HIS A 711 23.27 2.07 6.16
CA HIS A 711 23.87 1.11 7.07
C HIS A 711 23.83 -0.30 6.47
N LEU A 712 25.00 -0.87 6.15
CA LEU A 712 25.09 -2.11 5.37
C LEU A 712 24.51 -3.36 6.06
N PRO A 713 24.64 -3.58 7.39
CA PRO A 713 23.92 -4.63 8.11
C PRO A 713 22.39 -4.53 8.00
N GLN A 714 21.84 -3.30 8.03
CA GLN A 714 20.40 -3.07 7.83
C GLN A 714 20.00 -3.38 6.39
N LEU A 715 20.82 -2.98 5.40
CA LEU A 715 20.62 -3.35 4.00
C LEU A 715 20.71 -4.86 3.75
N PHE A 716 21.54 -5.58 4.51
CA PHE A 716 21.66 -7.03 4.44
C PHE A 716 20.40 -7.75 4.90
N HIS A 717 19.85 -7.39 6.08
CA HIS A 717 18.54 -7.89 6.52
C HIS A 717 17.41 -7.51 5.55
N ALA A 718 17.37 -6.25 5.10
CA ALA A 718 16.37 -5.79 4.15
C ALA A 718 16.45 -6.55 2.80
N LEU A 719 17.65 -6.75 2.24
CA LEU A 719 17.80 -7.46 0.97
C LEU A 719 17.44 -8.94 1.10
N GLN A 720 17.79 -9.61 2.20
CA GLN A 720 17.33 -10.97 2.49
C GLN A 720 15.79 -11.05 2.50
N PHE A 721 15.13 -10.22 3.31
CA PHE A 721 13.66 -10.14 3.38
C PHE A 721 13.01 -9.86 2.02
N GLN A 722 13.59 -8.95 1.23
CA GLN A 722 13.05 -8.60 -0.09
C GLN A 722 13.26 -9.74 -1.11
N THR A 723 14.39 -10.44 -1.08
CA THR A 723 14.78 -11.42 -2.12
C THR A 723 14.36 -12.86 -1.84
N GLY A 724 14.25 -13.26 -0.57
CA GLY A 724 13.99 -14.65 -0.15
C GLY A 724 15.27 -15.49 0.02
N VAL A 725 16.44 -14.86 -0.13
CA VAL A 725 17.74 -15.48 0.19
C VAL A 725 17.98 -15.35 1.69
N ASN A 726 18.32 -16.45 2.36
CA ASN A 726 18.70 -16.47 3.77
C ASN A 726 20.17 -16.86 3.91
N PHE A 727 20.92 -16.08 4.68
CA PHE A 727 22.33 -16.30 4.99
C PHE A 727 22.54 -16.78 6.43
N SER A 728 23.79 -17.13 6.78
CA SER A 728 24.20 -17.32 8.17
C SER A 728 23.94 -16.06 9.01
N ASP A 729 23.44 -16.25 10.23
CA ASP A 729 22.99 -15.20 11.14
C ASP A 729 24.11 -14.60 11.99
N HIS A 730 25.37 -14.99 11.77
CA HIS A 730 26.51 -14.47 12.51
C HIS A 730 26.84 -13.01 12.14
N MET A 731 27.37 -12.25 13.10
CA MET A 731 27.74 -10.84 12.88
C MET A 731 29.08 -10.63 12.14
N ASN A 732 29.84 -11.69 11.86
CA ASN A 732 31.24 -11.63 11.40
C ASN A 732 31.45 -11.19 9.93
N PHE A 733 30.46 -10.59 9.26
CA PHE A 733 30.55 -10.20 7.85
C PHE A 733 31.43 -8.96 7.64
N ASN A 734 32.44 -9.06 6.77
CA ASN A 734 33.34 -7.96 6.46
C ASN A 734 32.80 -7.06 5.33
N PHE A 735 31.82 -6.21 5.65
CA PHE A 735 31.26 -5.20 4.75
C PHE A 735 32.27 -4.12 4.26
N LYS A 736 33.52 -4.14 4.73
CA LYS A 736 34.62 -3.28 4.23
C LYS A 736 35.46 -3.96 3.15
N GLY A 737 35.24 -5.26 2.89
CA GLY A 737 35.91 -6.02 1.86
C GLY A 737 35.39 -5.74 0.44
N VAL A 738 36.00 -6.42 -0.54
CA VAL A 738 35.54 -6.46 -1.94
C VAL A 738 34.49 -7.56 -2.13
N GLU A 739 34.67 -8.69 -1.46
CA GLU A 739 33.72 -9.81 -1.43
C GLU A 739 33.34 -10.13 0.03
N PRO A 740 32.25 -9.53 0.56
CA PRO A 740 31.82 -9.80 1.93
C PRO A 740 31.21 -11.20 2.17
N PHE A 741 30.86 -11.93 1.09
CA PHE A 741 30.16 -13.21 1.16
C PHE A 741 30.82 -14.31 0.31
N ALA A 742 30.71 -15.55 0.80
CA ALA A 742 31.06 -16.78 0.09
C ALA A 742 29.85 -17.72 0.01
N LEU A 743 29.89 -18.72 -0.89
CA LEU A 743 28.80 -19.69 -1.11
C LEU A 743 28.34 -20.40 0.17
N GLU A 744 29.27 -20.70 1.08
CA GLU A 744 29.00 -21.33 2.38
C GLU A 744 28.17 -20.46 3.34
N CYS A 745 28.04 -19.15 3.07
CA CYS A 745 27.22 -18.26 3.87
C CYS A 745 25.72 -18.35 3.51
N ILE A 746 25.32 -18.93 2.37
CA ILE A 746 23.89 -19.08 2.00
C ILE A 746 23.32 -20.33 2.69
N GLN A 747 22.27 -20.14 3.50
CA GLN A 747 21.50 -21.24 4.08
C GLN A 747 20.48 -21.81 3.08
N CYS A 748 19.70 -20.93 2.43
CA CYS A 748 18.72 -21.31 1.42
C CYS A 748 18.25 -20.11 0.57
N ILE A 749 17.58 -20.41 -0.55
CA ILE A 749 16.86 -19.44 -1.39
C ILE A 749 15.40 -19.90 -1.46
N SER A 750 14.54 -19.29 -0.64
CA SER A 750 13.15 -19.69 -0.47
C SER A 750 12.19 -18.92 -1.39
N PRO A 751 11.08 -19.54 -1.83
CA PRO A 751 10.00 -18.81 -2.48
C PRO A 751 9.38 -17.75 -1.56
N ILE A 752 9.03 -16.58 -2.10
CA ILE A 752 8.19 -15.59 -1.40
C ILE A 752 6.76 -15.73 -1.92
N THR A 753 5.85 -16.18 -1.06
CA THR A 753 4.43 -16.34 -1.42
C THR A 753 3.54 -15.38 -0.65
N VAL A 754 2.60 -14.75 -1.35
CA VAL A 754 1.55 -13.86 -0.81
C VAL A 754 0.20 -14.51 -1.08
N LEU A 755 -0.54 -14.88 -0.03
CA LEU A 755 -1.83 -15.57 -0.11
C LEU A 755 -3.01 -14.59 -0.25
N LEU A 756 -4.18 -15.07 -0.69
CA LEU A 756 -5.45 -14.35 -0.59
C LEU A 756 -5.75 -13.99 0.88
N ALA A 757 -5.96 -15.02 1.68
CA ALA A 757 -6.31 -14.95 3.09
C ALA A 757 -5.23 -15.66 3.92
N ARG A 758 -5.23 -15.39 5.23
CA ARG A 758 -4.13 -15.77 6.13
C ARG A 758 -4.64 -16.61 7.30
N THR A 759 -5.86 -16.32 7.77
CA THR A 759 -6.68 -17.13 8.67
C THR A 759 -8.16 -16.70 8.51
N THR A 760 -8.97 -16.76 9.56
CA THR A 760 -10.33 -16.16 9.59
C THR A 760 -10.30 -14.68 10.00
N THR A 761 -11.24 -13.87 9.51
CA THR A 761 -11.32 -12.43 9.85
C THR A 761 -11.52 -12.18 11.35
N ALA A 762 -12.24 -13.08 12.05
CA ALA A 762 -12.40 -13.03 13.50
C ALA A 762 -11.08 -13.26 14.24
N CYS A 763 -10.21 -14.13 13.72
CA CYS A 763 -8.86 -14.35 14.26
C CYS A 763 -7.94 -13.15 13.96
N GLU A 764 -7.99 -12.57 12.76
CA GLU A 764 -7.23 -11.35 12.41
C GLU A 764 -7.56 -10.18 13.36
N LYS A 765 -8.84 -9.93 13.64
CA LYS A 765 -9.26 -8.87 14.59
C LYS A 765 -8.78 -9.08 16.02
N ILE A 766 -8.65 -10.32 16.49
CA ILE A 766 -8.05 -10.60 17.80
C ILE A 766 -6.55 -10.31 17.75
N LEU A 767 -5.84 -10.75 16.71
CA LEU A 767 -4.40 -10.56 16.56
C LEU A 767 -3.98 -9.10 16.36
N GLU A 768 -4.90 -8.24 15.94
CA GLU A 768 -4.75 -6.77 15.87
C GLU A 768 -5.09 -6.06 17.19
N SER A 769 -5.79 -6.71 18.13
CA SER A 769 -6.23 -6.10 19.39
C SER A 769 -5.17 -6.04 20.49
N SER A 770 -3.99 -6.67 20.32
CA SER A 770 -2.91 -6.71 21.32
C SER A 770 -2.56 -5.32 21.86
N ASP A 771 -2.45 -4.36 20.95
CA ASP A 771 -1.90 -3.04 21.24
C ASP A 771 -2.98 -2.17 21.93
N THR A 772 -4.26 -2.44 21.62
CA THR A 772 -5.41 -1.85 22.31
C THR A 772 -5.55 -2.35 23.75
N PHE A 773 -5.27 -3.63 24.02
CA PHE A 773 -5.25 -4.17 25.38
C PHE A 773 -4.06 -3.63 26.19
N LEU A 774 -2.89 -3.44 25.55
CA LEU A 774 -1.74 -2.80 26.18
C LEU A 774 -2.02 -1.33 26.55
N ALA A 775 -2.64 -0.56 25.64
CA ALA A 775 -3.05 0.81 25.91
C ALA A 775 -4.12 0.91 27.02
N ALA A 776 -4.98 -0.11 27.16
CA ALA A 776 -5.97 -0.22 28.24
C ALA A 776 -5.37 -0.72 29.58
N GLY A 777 -4.12 -1.21 29.60
CA GLY A 777 -3.52 -1.85 30.77
C GLY A 777 -4.01 -3.28 31.05
N GLU A 778 -4.72 -3.91 30.11
CA GLU A 778 -5.23 -5.28 30.21
C GLU A 778 -4.14 -6.32 29.90
N PHE A 779 -3.10 -6.37 30.72
CA PHE A 779 -1.94 -7.25 30.52
C PHE A 779 -2.30 -8.73 30.31
N SER A 780 -3.33 -9.25 30.98
CA SER A 780 -3.78 -10.63 30.77
C SER A 780 -4.41 -10.86 29.39
N SER A 781 -5.19 -9.89 28.89
CA SER A 781 -5.83 -9.93 27.56
C SER A 781 -4.76 -9.80 26.46
N ALA A 782 -3.81 -8.88 26.65
CA ALA A 782 -2.66 -8.70 25.77
C ALA A 782 -1.76 -9.96 25.72
N LEU A 783 -1.39 -10.54 26.86
CA LEU A 783 -0.56 -11.75 26.91
C LEU A 783 -1.26 -12.94 26.23
N SER A 784 -2.56 -13.14 26.48
CA SER A 784 -3.32 -14.20 25.82
C SER A 784 -3.40 -14.01 24.30
N THR A 785 -3.49 -12.75 23.84
CA THR A 785 -3.51 -12.41 22.41
C THR A 785 -2.15 -12.66 21.74
N ILE A 786 -1.04 -12.32 22.42
CA ILE A 786 0.32 -12.54 21.89
C ILE A 786 0.68 -14.03 21.89
N VAL A 787 0.30 -14.80 22.91
CA VAL A 787 0.46 -16.27 22.93
C VAL A 787 -0.36 -16.92 21.81
N PHE A 788 -1.57 -16.42 21.52
CA PHE A 788 -2.34 -16.85 20.35
C PHE A 788 -1.62 -16.53 19.03
N HIS A 789 -1.01 -15.36 18.91
CA HIS A 789 -0.18 -14.98 17.75
C HIS A 789 0.99 -15.95 17.55
N ILE A 790 1.67 -16.34 18.63
CA ILE A 790 2.75 -17.35 18.60
C ILE A 790 2.22 -18.69 18.10
N SER A 791 1.10 -19.20 18.63
CA SER A 791 0.54 -20.48 18.16
C SER A 791 0.03 -20.45 16.71
N ILE A 792 -0.45 -19.30 16.21
CA ILE A 792 -0.77 -19.15 14.79
C ILE A 792 0.51 -19.22 13.93
N LEU A 793 1.59 -18.55 14.37
CA LEU A 793 2.92 -18.61 13.76
C LEU A 793 3.53 -20.02 13.81
N GLU A 794 3.35 -20.80 14.89
CA GLU A 794 3.74 -22.22 14.95
C GLU A 794 3.01 -23.06 13.89
N THR A 795 1.72 -22.80 13.64
CA THR A 795 0.96 -23.51 12.58
C THR A 795 1.22 -23.02 11.15
N SER A 796 1.73 -21.79 10.99
CA SER A 796 2.07 -21.20 9.70
C SER A 796 3.32 -20.30 9.81
N PRO A 797 4.53 -20.92 9.85
CA PRO A 797 5.78 -20.19 10.10
C PRO A 797 6.07 -19.07 9.10
N CYS A 798 5.53 -19.20 7.88
CA CYS A 798 5.79 -18.28 6.77
C CYS A 798 4.71 -17.20 6.58
N ASP A 799 3.73 -17.04 7.49
CA ASP A 799 2.70 -15.99 7.38
C ASP A 799 3.32 -14.58 7.43
N GLU A 800 2.76 -13.70 6.61
CA GLU A 800 3.16 -12.32 6.41
C GLU A 800 2.73 -11.37 7.55
N ARG A 801 1.65 -11.70 8.28
CA ARG A 801 1.19 -10.90 9.43
C ARG A 801 2.12 -10.98 10.61
N ASN A 802 2.72 -12.17 10.78
CA ASN A 802 3.50 -12.53 11.95
C ASN A 802 4.51 -11.42 12.19
N LEU A 803 4.38 -10.75 13.33
CA LEU A 803 5.52 -10.03 13.88
C LEU A 803 6.67 -11.04 14.04
N SER A 804 7.90 -10.56 13.98
CA SER A 804 9.09 -11.41 14.19
C SER A 804 8.88 -12.31 15.43
N LEU A 805 9.29 -13.58 15.36
CA LEU A 805 9.12 -14.50 16.49
C LEU A 805 9.80 -13.93 17.75
N CYS A 806 10.96 -13.28 17.55
CA CYS A 806 11.65 -12.49 18.55
C CYS A 806 10.74 -11.42 19.19
N HIS A 807 10.03 -10.64 18.36
CA HIS A 807 9.08 -9.62 18.81
C HIS A 807 7.99 -10.18 19.73
N LEU A 808 7.28 -11.21 19.26
CA LEU A 808 6.14 -11.78 19.98
C LEU A 808 6.58 -12.40 21.31
N LEU A 809 7.65 -13.19 21.28
CA LEU A 809 8.22 -13.78 22.50
C LEU A 809 8.74 -12.69 23.44
N THR A 810 9.38 -11.63 22.94
CA THR A 810 9.89 -10.55 23.78
C THR A 810 8.78 -9.67 24.37
N CYS A 811 7.68 -9.43 23.64
CA CYS A 811 6.52 -8.74 24.19
C CYS A 811 5.81 -9.63 25.24
N ALA A 812 5.64 -10.92 24.98
CA ALA A 812 5.15 -11.88 25.98
C ALA A 812 6.04 -11.90 27.23
N ALA A 813 7.36 -11.89 27.07
CA ALA A 813 8.33 -11.87 28.16
C ALA A 813 8.24 -10.58 29.01
N ASN A 814 8.10 -9.41 28.38
CA ASN A 814 7.90 -8.13 29.06
C ASN A 814 6.56 -8.11 29.83
N ILE A 815 5.47 -8.60 29.24
CA ILE A 815 4.15 -8.62 29.88
C ILE A 815 4.11 -9.65 31.04
N SER A 816 4.69 -10.84 30.86
CA SER A 816 4.86 -11.78 31.96
C SER A 816 5.71 -11.16 33.09
N LEU A 817 6.71 -10.33 32.79
CA LEU A 817 7.49 -9.62 33.81
C LEU A 817 6.65 -8.58 34.56
N THR A 818 5.86 -7.73 33.88
CA THR A 818 4.98 -6.76 34.55
C THR A 818 3.87 -7.43 35.36
N MET A 819 3.44 -8.64 34.97
CA MET A 819 2.52 -9.50 35.72
C MET A 819 3.19 -10.28 36.87
N ASN A 820 4.49 -10.08 37.14
CA ASN A 820 5.30 -10.81 38.14
C ASN A 820 5.40 -12.33 37.91
N LEU A 821 5.19 -12.79 36.67
CA LEU A 821 5.30 -14.19 36.24
C LEU A 821 6.74 -14.52 35.81
N SER A 822 7.70 -14.32 36.71
CA SER A 822 9.15 -14.28 36.42
C SER A 822 9.71 -15.52 35.71
N ASP A 823 9.18 -16.72 35.99
CA ASP A 823 9.63 -17.94 35.31
C ASP A 823 9.09 -18.04 33.86
N GLN A 824 7.88 -17.56 33.61
CA GLN A 824 7.31 -17.47 32.26
C GLN A 824 8.01 -16.36 31.44
N ALA A 825 8.30 -15.22 32.07
CA ALA A 825 9.09 -14.15 31.48
C ALA A 825 10.48 -14.65 31.06
N ARG A 826 11.14 -15.47 31.90
CA ARG A 826 12.41 -16.09 31.57
C ARG A 826 12.30 -17.09 30.40
N GLN A 827 11.25 -17.92 30.39
CA GLN A 827 11.03 -18.88 29.30
C GLN A 827 10.86 -18.18 27.95
N PHE A 828 9.98 -17.17 27.86
CA PHE A 828 9.78 -16.44 26.61
C PHE A 828 11.03 -15.65 26.19
N ALA A 829 11.77 -15.04 27.12
CA ALA A 829 13.03 -14.35 26.78
C ALA A 829 14.14 -15.31 26.33
N SER A 830 14.22 -16.52 26.89
CA SER A 830 15.13 -17.56 26.40
C SER A 830 14.76 -18.06 25.01
N LEU A 831 13.48 -18.38 24.76
CA LEU A 831 13.00 -18.77 23.43
C LEU A 831 13.24 -17.67 22.38
N ALA A 832 13.07 -16.39 22.75
CA ALA A 832 13.36 -15.27 21.85
C ALA A 832 14.82 -15.25 21.38
N ILE A 833 15.76 -15.74 22.20
CA ILE A 833 17.20 -15.85 21.91
C ILE A 833 17.56 -17.17 21.20
N GLU A 834 16.82 -18.25 21.46
CA GLU A 834 17.07 -19.57 20.86
C GLU A 834 16.47 -19.70 19.44
N ASP A 835 15.31 -19.10 19.16
CA ASP A 835 14.57 -19.26 17.90
C ASP A 835 14.72 -18.08 16.91
N SER A 836 15.55 -17.06 17.20
CA SER A 836 15.70 -15.85 16.36
C SER A 836 17.13 -15.67 15.84
N PRO A 837 17.33 -15.06 14.64
CA PRO A 837 18.66 -14.79 14.10
C PRO A 837 19.51 -13.94 15.06
N SER A 838 20.70 -14.42 15.41
CA SER A 838 21.54 -13.80 16.45
C SER A 838 21.97 -12.37 16.12
N ASN A 839 21.94 -11.98 14.85
CA ASN A 839 22.23 -10.63 14.34
C ASN A 839 21.00 -9.70 14.18
N HIS A 840 19.85 -9.97 14.81
CA HIS A 840 18.66 -9.12 14.73
C HIS A 840 18.45 -8.25 15.99
N ALA A 841 18.24 -6.94 15.80
CA ALA A 841 18.16 -5.93 16.87
C ALA A 841 17.10 -6.18 17.96
N GLU A 842 16.04 -6.93 17.70
CA GLU A 842 15.02 -7.20 18.72
C GLU A 842 15.53 -8.01 19.92
N LEU A 843 16.61 -8.79 19.72
CA LEU A 843 17.25 -9.55 20.79
C LEU A 843 17.71 -8.67 21.96
N THR A 844 18.05 -7.41 21.71
CA THR A 844 18.33 -6.38 22.72
C THR A 844 17.22 -6.30 23.77
N ARG A 845 15.95 -6.33 23.34
CA ARG A 845 14.79 -6.26 24.25
C ARG A 845 14.61 -7.57 25.04
N ALA A 846 14.95 -8.73 24.46
CA ALA A 846 14.95 -10.01 25.17
C ALA A 846 16.03 -10.05 26.27
N TYR A 847 17.26 -9.63 25.94
CA TYR A 847 18.34 -9.50 26.92
C TYR A 847 18.02 -8.48 28.02
N THR A 848 17.34 -7.38 27.71
CA THR A 848 16.88 -6.39 28.70
C THR A 848 15.86 -6.97 29.69
N VAL A 849 14.97 -7.88 29.26
CA VAL A 849 14.10 -8.64 30.18
C VAL A 849 14.93 -9.55 31.09
N LEU A 850 15.95 -10.22 30.54
CA LEU A 850 16.85 -11.07 31.33
C LEU A 850 17.71 -10.26 32.33
N MET A 851 18.13 -9.03 32.00
CA MET A 851 18.77 -8.12 32.95
C MET A 851 17.85 -7.84 34.15
N LYS A 852 16.60 -7.41 33.90
CA LYS A 852 15.61 -7.13 34.96
C LYS A 852 15.34 -8.36 35.83
N LEU A 853 15.26 -9.55 35.23
CA LEU A 853 15.14 -10.83 35.95
C LEU A 853 16.39 -11.18 36.78
N LYS A 854 17.61 -10.91 36.29
CA LYS A 854 18.85 -11.15 37.05
C LYS A 854 19.01 -10.16 38.21
N HIS A 855 18.61 -8.90 38.03
CA HIS A 855 18.57 -7.91 39.10
C HIS A 855 17.61 -8.36 40.23
N ALA A 856 16.38 -8.77 39.89
CA ALA A 856 15.42 -9.32 40.85
C ALA A 856 15.89 -10.60 41.57
N MET A 857 16.93 -11.28 41.05
CA MET A 857 17.60 -12.42 41.70
C MET A 857 18.87 -12.04 42.48
N GLY A 858 19.22 -10.75 42.56
CA GLY A 858 20.45 -10.24 43.20
C GLY A 858 21.75 -10.61 42.47
N ASN A 859 21.68 -10.98 41.18
CA ASN A 859 22.82 -11.48 40.41
C ASN A 859 23.43 -10.38 39.52
N ILE A 860 24.28 -9.54 40.11
CA ILE A 860 24.91 -8.37 39.47
C ILE A 860 25.74 -8.75 38.23
N SER A 861 26.57 -9.78 38.31
CA SER A 861 27.40 -10.19 37.15
C SER A 861 26.54 -10.72 36.00
N GLY A 862 25.40 -11.35 36.28
CA GLY A 862 24.42 -11.73 35.27
C GLY A 862 23.69 -10.54 34.64
N VAL A 863 23.57 -9.39 35.32
CA VAL A 863 23.07 -8.14 34.71
C VAL A 863 24.11 -7.60 33.74
N GLN A 864 25.38 -7.46 34.16
CA GLN A 864 26.47 -6.94 33.32
C GLN A 864 26.70 -7.82 32.08
N GLU A 865 26.63 -9.16 32.22
CA GLU A 865 26.73 -10.10 31.09
C GLU A 865 25.61 -9.90 30.06
N TYR A 866 24.35 -9.74 30.50
CA TYR A 866 23.24 -9.52 29.57
C TYR A 866 23.17 -8.08 29.04
N PHE A 867 23.68 -7.08 29.76
CA PHE A 867 23.82 -5.72 29.23
C PHE A 867 24.74 -5.70 28.01
N ALA A 868 25.95 -6.30 28.11
CA ALA A 868 26.86 -6.40 26.98
C ALA A 868 26.23 -7.13 25.77
N LYS A 869 25.51 -8.24 26.02
CA LYS A 869 24.79 -8.99 24.97
C LYS A 869 23.57 -8.25 24.40
N ALA A 870 22.96 -7.34 25.17
CA ALA A 870 21.87 -6.50 24.68
C ALA A 870 22.38 -5.47 23.66
N LEU A 871 23.59 -4.92 23.86
CA LEU A 871 24.17 -3.92 22.95
C LEU A 871 24.59 -4.55 21.60
N GLU A 872 25.18 -5.74 21.60
CA GLU A 872 25.79 -6.36 20.41
C GLU A 872 24.88 -6.43 19.16
N PRO A 873 23.67 -7.03 19.18
CA PRO A 873 22.86 -7.22 17.97
C PRO A 873 22.25 -5.93 17.42
N ILE A 874 21.91 -4.96 18.27
CA ILE A 874 21.39 -3.65 17.82
C ILE A 874 22.49 -2.76 17.26
N GLN A 875 23.66 -2.71 17.92
CA GLN A 875 24.79 -1.93 17.43
C GLN A 875 25.29 -2.46 16.08
N TRP A 876 25.21 -3.77 15.86
CA TRP A 876 25.44 -4.37 14.55
C TRP A 876 24.31 -4.04 13.54
N HIS A 877 23.05 -4.39 13.85
CA HIS A 877 21.96 -4.31 12.87
C HIS A 877 21.58 -2.88 12.48
N LEU A 878 21.57 -1.94 13.43
CA LEU A 878 21.05 -0.57 13.24
C LEU A 878 22.12 0.53 13.45
N GLY A 879 23.25 0.17 14.06
CA GLY A 879 24.37 1.07 14.34
C GLY A 879 24.46 1.48 15.82
N HIS A 880 25.62 2.00 16.22
CA HIS A 880 25.92 2.34 17.62
C HIS A 880 25.05 3.46 18.22
N ILE A 881 24.42 4.28 17.37
CA ILE A 881 23.58 5.44 17.76
C ILE A 881 22.19 5.17 17.21
N HIS A 882 21.31 4.61 18.05
CA HIS A 882 19.94 4.24 17.66
C HIS A 882 18.98 4.28 18.87
N PRO A 883 17.80 4.96 18.80
CA PRO A 883 16.94 5.18 19.98
C PRO A 883 16.43 3.91 20.71
N LEU A 884 16.35 2.76 20.04
CA LEU A 884 15.99 1.49 20.67
C LEU A 884 17.01 1.02 21.74
N LEU A 885 18.20 1.64 21.81
CA LEU A 885 19.15 1.43 22.90
C LEU A 885 18.70 2.09 24.22
N CYS A 886 17.89 3.15 24.18
CA CYS A 886 17.54 3.95 25.36
C CYS A 886 16.90 3.12 26.48
N ASP A 887 15.95 2.23 26.15
CA ASP A 887 15.33 1.31 27.12
C ASP A 887 16.36 0.44 27.86
N THR A 888 17.44 0.07 27.17
CA THR A 888 18.51 -0.82 27.68
C THR A 888 19.45 -0.05 28.60
N TYR A 889 19.90 1.13 28.18
CA TYR A 889 20.74 2.02 28.99
C TYR A 889 19.98 2.51 30.23
N MET A 890 18.74 2.98 30.09
CA MET A 890 17.91 3.42 31.23
C MET A 890 17.69 2.30 32.24
N THR A 891 17.40 1.07 31.77
CA THR A 891 17.32 -0.11 32.65
C THR A 891 18.63 -0.35 33.42
N MET A 892 19.79 -0.15 32.79
CA MET A 892 21.09 -0.31 33.45
C MET A 892 21.34 0.80 34.49
N THR A 893 21.00 2.05 34.16
CA THR A 893 21.07 3.21 35.07
C THR A 893 20.19 3.02 36.31
N GLU A 894 18.96 2.51 36.15
CA GLU A 894 18.06 2.15 37.26
C GLU A 894 18.71 1.11 38.19
N ILE A 895 19.23 0.01 37.62
CA ILE A 895 19.87 -1.06 38.39
C ILE A 895 21.13 -0.58 39.12
N LEU A 896 21.98 0.24 38.49
CA LEU A 896 23.15 0.83 39.14
C LEU A 896 22.77 1.80 40.27
N GLY A 897 21.62 2.49 40.14
CA GLY A 897 21.03 3.29 41.21
C GLY A 897 20.62 2.44 42.43
N ASP A 898 19.90 1.33 42.20
CA ASP A 898 19.47 0.40 43.25
C ASP A 898 20.66 -0.31 43.94
N LEU A 899 21.75 -0.56 43.20
CA LEU A 899 23.00 -1.10 43.74
C LEU A 899 23.85 -0.07 44.51
N GLY A 900 23.55 1.22 44.38
CA GLY A 900 24.31 2.29 45.05
C GLY A 900 25.62 2.67 44.34
N GLU A 901 25.71 2.50 43.03
CA GLU A 901 26.88 2.82 42.19
C GLU A 901 26.62 4.05 41.28
N PRO A 902 26.38 5.25 41.84
CA PRO A 902 25.89 6.40 41.08
C PRO A 902 26.89 6.96 40.06
N GLU A 903 28.19 6.72 40.23
CA GLU A 903 29.23 7.19 39.31
C GLU A 903 29.11 6.47 37.95
N GLN A 904 28.99 5.14 37.96
CA GLN A 904 28.70 4.35 36.76
C GLN A 904 27.30 4.64 36.21
N ALA A 905 26.29 4.83 37.08
CA ALA A 905 24.95 5.20 36.63
C ALA A 905 24.92 6.51 35.82
N VAL A 906 25.77 7.48 36.20
CA VAL A 906 25.93 8.75 35.46
C VAL A 906 26.68 8.57 34.15
N GLU A 907 27.68 7.68 34.07
CA GLU A 907 28.39 7.34 32.83
C GLU A 907 27.45 6.67 31.81
N ILE A 908 26.71 5.64 32.23
CA ILE A 908 25.69 4.94 31.42
C ILE A 908 24.55 5.89 30.99
N LEU A 909 24.18 6.87 31.83
CA LEU A 909 23.20 7.91 31.46
C LEU A 909 23.77 8.94 30.47
N GLN A 910 25.07 9.26 30.52
CA GLN A 910 25.71 10.14 29.53
C GLN A 910 25.76 9.49 28.14
N ASP A 911 26.09 8.20 28.06
CA ASP A 911 25.94 7.39 26.85
C ASP A 911 24.51 7.48 26.31
N CYS A 912 23.50 7.24 27.17
CA CYS A 912 22.09 7.28 26.79
C CYS A 912 21.61 8.66 26.28
N VAL A 913 22.19 9.75 26.77
CA VAL A 913 21.89 11.13 26.35
C VAL A 913 22.66 11.54 25.08
N SER A 914 23.61 10.72 24.62
CA SER A 914 24.33 10.92 23.36
C SER A 914 23.69 10.25 22.13
N LEU A 915 22.58 9.53 22.33
CA LEU A 915 21.83 8.77 21.30
C LEU A 915 20.86 9.64 20.46
#